data_AF-A0A923PJG9-F1
#
_entry.id   AF-A0A923PJG9-F1
#
_cell.length_a   1.000
_cell.length_b   1.000
_cell.length_c   1.000
_cell.angle_alpha   90.00
_cell.angle_beta   90.00
_cell.angle_gamma   90.00
#
_symmetry.space_group_name_H-M   'P 1'
#
loop_
_entity.id
_entity.type
_entity.pdbx_description
1 polymer ?
#
loop_
_entity_poly.entity_id
_entity_poly.type
_entity_poly.pdbx_seq_one_letter_code
_entity_poly.pdbx_strand_id
1 'polypeptide(L)'
;MTTPKITRFRKILVANRGEIAIRILRAASELKLRTVAIYTYEDRYSLHRYKADESYQIGPDDEPLRPYIDIKAIIKLAQEQKVDAIHPGYGFLSENVEFARACRDAGIAFVGPSPESMDQLGDKVAAKELARRVNVPLIRDSNKDISDPNVAAAEAADIGYPVIIKAASGGGGRGMRVVRNEKDLRNEVVDAASEAEKAFGDGTIFLEKFIENPRHIEVQLLGDHYGNLVHLHERDCSVQRRFQKVVEVAPAANLSQEVKDQLFDYALRLGREVGYYCAGTVEFLVDADDSVYFIEVNPRIQVEHTITEEVTGIDLVRTQFLVTMGYPLSHPTIFIKDQDSVKVNGFAIQCRVTTEDPGNNFKPDYGTLIAYRSASGMGIRLDAGSAFPGAVISPYFDSLLVKVTGTGRTLQGAADRLHRALREFRVRGVKTNIGFLLNLLENEDFQRGKATVRFIPDHPELMKAHNFRDRGTKLLSYLADVIVNGNPDVKNPDPTRTFLKPVVPTFDPFAEVPKGSRDLLLEKGRDGFIDWLKAEKKIHYTDTTFRDAHQSLLATRMRMVDMLNVARSYAINQPADLFSMEVWGGATFDVALRFLKADPWRRLRKLRTAMPNTLFQMLLRGSNAVGYKAYPDNLIIKFIEEAATGFPTHDRDGQVTGMTGGIDLFRIFDSLNWVKNMEVSIKTVRENTKSLAEACICYSGDITDPKKTKFDLNYYVTLAKQLESAGAHLLCIKDMAGLLKPLAATELIQALKDATSLPIHLHTHDTSGIQSATYLRAIEAGVDIVDVAINSLSGLTSQPGYNSIAAMLQGHPRENPVNLPLLNQYADYWETVRTFYYPFETELRAGTATIYDTEIPGGQYSNLRPQARGLGLEERFPTIRQNYAAANELFGNLIKVTPSSKVVGDMAMFMTSNDLTADDVRQRGQKLDFPDSVKDLMRGDLGQIEGGFDPEVQKLVLKDEKPYTDRPNAHLEPIDWAAAREDYEKQFGVAPPDDKALLSYLLYPKVYAEYFAFEEEFGQVANLPTPAFFYGLKPNEEVLVRLSAGKTITVKYLNMTEADGHGNRLVFFSLNGQTRSITVRDRSKSTKLVAHQKAAGPGQVGSPLMGNLSRILVKVGDKVSAGDPLFVIEAMKMESTITSPSDGEVLGIALKEKTLVEANDLVVTVG
;
A
#
# COMPACT_ATOMS: atom_id res chain seq x y z
N MET A 1 1.85 25.80 -65.36
CA MET A 1 2.27 24.99 -64.20
C MET A 1 2.86 23.68 -64.72
N THR A 2 4.13 23.40 -64.42
CA THR A 2 4.75 22.10 -64.69
C THR A 2 4.17 21.06 -63.74
N THR A 3 3.72 19.92 -64.25
CA THR A 3 3.21 18.81 -63.45
C THR A 3 4.24 18.41 -62.39
N PRO A 4 3.91 18.34 -61.09
CA PRO A 4 4.85 17.93 -60.05
C PRO A 4 5.51 16.59 -60.39
N LYS A 5 6.84 16.53 -60.38
CA LYS A 5 7.57 15.30 -60.67
C LYS A 5 7.56 14.40 -59.44
N ILE A 6 6.95 13.21 -59.56
CA ILE A 6 6.97 12.20 -58.50
C ILE A 6 8.42 11.76 -58.24
N THR A 7 8.91 11.99 -57.02
CA THR A 7 10.27 11.65 -56.59
C THR A 7 10.21 10.79 -55.35
N ARG A 8 10.50 9.50 -55.48
CA ARG A 8 10.47 8.55 -54.37
C ARG A 8 11.69 8.73 -53.47
N PHE A 9 11.47 8.96 -52.18
CA PHE A 9 12.55 8.98 -51.19
C PHE A 9 13.15 7.58 -51.02
N ARG A 10 14.42 7.53 -50.62
CA ARG A 10 15.16 6.32 -50.23
C ARG A 10 15.45 6.32 -48.75
N LYS A 11 15.80 7.47 -48.16
CA LYS A 11 16.14 7.63 -46.75
C LYS A 11 15.48 8.86 -46.15
N ILE A 12 14.88 8.71 -44.97
CA ILE A 12 14.24 9.80 -44.22
C ILE A 12 14.86 9.94 -42.84
N LEU A 13 14.89 11.16 -42.30
CA LEU A 13 15.27 11.45 -40.92
C LEU A 13 14.06 11.97 -40.16
N VAL A 14 13.92 11.53 -38.91
CA VAL A 14 12.89 12.04 -38.00
C VAL A 14 13.54 13.03 -37.03
N ALA A 15 13.18 14.30 -37.15
CA ALA A 15 13.69 15.38 -36.29
C ALA A 15 12.85 15.49 -35.00
N ASN A 16 12.69 14.38 -34.29
CA ASN A 16 11.86 14.26 -33.09
C ASN A 16 12.24 13.04 -32.25
N ARG A 17 11.53 12.82 -31.14
CA ARG A 17 11.74 11.73 -30.18
C ARG A 17 10.43 11.02 -29.83
N GLY A 18 10.53 10.00 -28.97
CA GLY A 18 9.38 9.40 -28.29
C GLY A 18 8.38 8.72 -29.23
N GLU A 19 7.08 8.81 -28.91
CA GLU A 19 6.02 8.08 -29.62
C GLU A 19 5.90 8.50 -31.09
N ILE A 20 5.94 9.81 -31.36
CA ILE A 20 5.74 10.33 -32.71
C ILE A 20 6.89 9.92 -33.64
N ALA A 21 8.10 9.85 -33.11
CA ALA A 21 9.22 9.32 -33.88
C ALA A 21 8.96 7.87 -34.27
N ILE A 22 8.53 7.02 -33.33
CA ILE A 22 8.18 5.62 -33.62
C ILE A 22 7.04 5.54 -34.64
N ARG A 23 6.01 6.38 -34.53
CA ARG A 23 4.87 6.44 -35.46
C ARG A 23 5.31 6.76 -36.89
N ILE A 24 6.23 7.71 -37.06
CA ILE A 24 6.79 8.09 -38.36
C ILE A 24 7.69 6.99 -38.92
N LEU A 25 8.54 6.40 -38.08
CA LEU A 25 9.42 5.29 -38.47
C LEU A 25 8.61 4.09 -38.96
N ARG A 26 7.46 3.79 -38.35
CA ARG A 26 6.51 2.75 -38.81
C ARG A 26 5.98 3.05 -40.22
N ALA A 27 5.43 4.25 -40.45
CA ALA A 27 4.92 4.65 -41.77
C ALA A 27 6.00 4.61 -42.86
N ALA A 28 7.19 5.12 -42.54
CA ALA A 28 8.33 5.10 -43.46
C ALA A 28 8.77 3.66 -43.80
N SER A 29 8.80 2.77 -42.80
CA SER A 29 9.14 1.36 -42.98
C SER A 29 8.11 0.61 -43.85
N GLU A 30 6.82 0.89 -43.68
CA GLU A 30 5.75 0.32 -44.53
C GLU A 30 5.88 0.77 -46.00
N LEU A 31 6.37 2.00 -46.23
CA LEU A 31 6.72 2.53 -47.54
C LEU A 31 8.09 2.04 -48.06
N LYS A 32 8.78 1.21 -47.28
CA LYS A 32 10.12 0.64 -47.55
C LYS A 32 11.20 1.72 -47.70
N LEU A 33 11.13 2.76 -46.88
CA LEU A 33 12.14 3.81 -46.77
C LEU A 33 13.16 3.44 -45.69
N ARG A 34 14.44 3.74 -45.90
CA ARG A 34 15.45 3.73 -44.83
C ARG A 34 15.16 4.85 -43.84
N THR A 35 15.39 4.59 -42.57
CA THR A 35 15.00 5.50 -41.49
C THR A 35 16.15 5.91 -40.60
N VAL A 36 16.21 7.21 -40.25
CA VAL A 36 17.21 7.79 -39.35
C VAL A 36 16.53 8.44 -38.14
N ALA A 37 16.99 8.11 -36.93
CA ALA A 37 16.61 8.78 -35.68
C ALA A 37 17.75 9.62 -35.12
N ILE A 38 17.41 10.68 -34.38
CA ILE A 38 18.36 11.51 -33.61
C ILE A 38 18.04 11.40 -32.12
N TYR A 39 19.05 11.41 -31.25
CA TYR A 39 18.85 11.32 -29.79
C TYR A 39 19.87 12.14 -29.00
N THR A 40 19.52 12.62 -27.81
CA THR A 40 20.46 13.23 -26.85
C THR A 40 21.01 12.19 -25.86
N TYR A 41 22.04 12.52 -25.09
CA TYR A 41 22.64 11.58 -24.13
C TYR A 41 21.63 11.03 -23.13
N GLU A 42 20.72 11.86 -22.63
CA GLU A 42 19.64 11.50 -21.72
C GLU A 42 18.61 10.56 -22.37
N ASP A 43 18.44 10.65 -23.70
CA ASP A 43 17.53 9.82 -24.49
C ASP A 43 18.20 8.55 -25.05
N ARG A 44 19.44 8.22 -24.67
CA ARG A 44 20.17 7.05 -25.18
C ARG A 44 19.44 5.71 -25.00
N TYR A 45 18.51 5.61 -24.05
CA TYR A 45 17.67 4.44 -23.80
C TYR A 45 16.24 4.55 -24.35
N SER A 46 15.91 5.66 -25.00
CA SER A 46 14.59 5.93 -25.58
C SER A 46 14.27 4.93 -26.69
N LEU A 47 13.04 4.41 -26.73
CA LEU A 47 12.68 3.31 -27.64
C LEU A 47 12.79 3.69 -29.11
N HIS A 48 12.54 4.96 -29.46
CA HIS A 48 12.57 5.43 -30.84
C HIS A 48 13.94 5.25 -31.51
N ARG A 49 15.03 5.37 -30.73
CA ARG A 49 16.40 5.15 -31.21
C ARG A 49 16.57 3.76 -31.82
N TYR A 50 16.01 2.73 -31.18
CA TYR A 50 16.13 1.33 -31.60
C TYR A 50 15.11 0.92 -32.67
N LYS A 51 14.24 1.84 -33.12
CA LYS A 51 13.21 1.59 -34.15
C LYS A 51 13.60 2.11 -35.53
N ALA A 52 14.68 2.87 -35.64
CA ALA A 52 15.22 3.33 -36.91
C ALA A 52 16.29 2.36 -37.45
N ASP A 53 16.57 2.41 -38.75
CA ASP A 53 17.69 1.69 -39.38
C ASP A 53 19.05 2.24 -38.92
N GLU A 54 19.13 3.55 -38.72
CA GLU A 54 20.31 4.29 -38.30
C GLU A 54 19.93 5.29 -37.19
N SER A 55 20.81 5.52 -36.22
CA SER A 55 20.55 6.49 -35.13
C SER A 55 21.82 7.23 -34.73
N TYR A 56 21.73 8.55 -34.51
CA TYR A 56 22.89 9.40 -34.22
C TYR A 56 22.65 10.26 -32.97
N GLN A 57 23.65 10.34 -32.10
CA GLN A 57 23.63 11.28 -30.99
C GLN A 57 23.80 12.71 -31.53
N ILE A 58 23.02 13.65 -30.99
CA ILE A 58 23.14 15.08 -31.23
C ILE A 58 23.47 15.81 -29.92
N GLY A 59 24.33 16.82 -30.00
CA GLY A 59 24.76 17.61 -28.84
C GLY A 59 25.70 16.91 -27.85
N PRO A 60 26.21 17.66 -26.86
CA PRO A 60 27.06 17.14 -25.78
C PRO A 60 26.25 16.36 -24.73
N ASP A 61 26.95 15.68 -23.81
CA ASP A 61 26.34 14.81 -22.80
C ASP A 61 25.63 15.56 -21.65
N ASP A 62 25.70 16.90 -21.63
CA ASP A 62 25.13 17.77 -20.59
C ASP A 62 23.98 18.67 -21.08
N GLU A 63 23.51 18.48 -22.32
CA GLU A 63 22.38 19.24 -22.89
C GLU A 63 21.21 18.31 -23.32
N PRO A 64 20.17 18.15 -22.48
CA PRO A 64 19.12 17.17 -22.74
C PRO A 64 18.14 17.56 -23.85
N LEU A 65 17.92 18.85 -24.08
CA LEU A 65 16.82 19.38 -24.90
C LEU A 65 17.28 20.24 -26.07
N ARG A 66 18.21 21.17 -25.82
CA ARG A 66 18.72 22.13 -26.82
C ARG A 66 19.13 21.47 -28.14
N PRO A 67 19.78 20.28 -28.16
CA PRO A 67 20.19 19.68 -29.42
C PRO A 67 19.01 19.36 -30.36
N TYR A 68 17.82 19.02 -29.85
CA TYR A 68 16.64 18.74 -30.67
C TYR A 68 16.08 19.97 -31.40
N ILE A 69 16.49 21.18 -31.02
CA ILE A 69 16.12 22.43 -31.69
C ILE A 69 17.30 23.07 -32.46
N ASP A 70 18.44 22.38 -32.57
CA ASP A 70 19.59 22.85 -33.34
C ASP A 70 19.42 22.55 -34.83
N ILE A 71 18.84 23.51 -35.55
CA ILE A 71 18.63 23.46 -37.00
C ILE A 71 19.93 23.14 -37.76
N LYS A 72 21.05 23.79 -37.41
CA LYS A 72 22.30 23.66 -38.16
C LYS A 72 22.87 22.25 -37.99
N ALA A 73 22.87 21.73 -36.77
CA ALA A 73 23.35 20.38 -36.50
C ALA A 73 22.51 19.32 -37.21
N ILE A 74 21.18 19.45 -37.18
CA ILE A 74 20.25 18.50 -37.81
C ILE A 74 20.40 18.49 -39.33
N ILE A 75 20.47 19.67 -39.97
CA ILE A 75 20.66 19.78 -41.43
C ILE A 75 22.01 19.20 -41.85
N LYS A 76 23.09 19.53 -41.13
CA LYS A 76 24.43 19.00 -41.41
C LYS A 76 24.44 17.48 -41.32
N LEU A 77 23.85 16.90 -40.26
CA LEU A 77 23.74 15.46 -40.11
C LEU A 77 22.94 14.84 -41.26
N ALA A 78 21.81 15.43 -41.64
CA ALA A 78 20.99 14.94 -42.74
C ALA A 78 21.74 14.93 -44.08
N GLN A 79 22.55 15.95 -44.35
CA GLN A 79 23.43 16.00 -45.53
C GLN A 79 24.52 14.92 -45.48
N GLU A 80 25.21 14.77 -44.34
CA GLU A 80 26.25 13.74 -44.15
C GLU A 80 25.71 12.32 -44.35
N GLN A 81 24.49 12.06 -43.86
CA GLN A 81 23.84 10.75 -43.98
C GLN A 81 23.03 10.57 -45.27
N LYS A 82 23.05 11.56 -46.17
CA LYS A 82 22.37 11.55 -47.49
C LYS A 82 20.87 11.26 -47.35
N VAL A 83 20.22 12.00 -46.45
CA VAL A 83 18.78 11.93 -46.23
C VAL A 83 18.05 12.70 -47.33
N ASP A 84 16.98 12.11 -47.88
CA ASP A 84 16.16 12.75 -48.92
C ASP A 84 15.07 13.66 -48.33
N ALA A 85 14.54 13.30 -47.15
CA ALA A 85 13.47 14.05 -46.49
C ALA A 85 13.57 14.03 -44.96
N ILE A 86 13.19 15.13 -44.32
CA ILE A 86 13.06 15.22 -42.87
C ILE A 86 11.58 15.33 -42.50
N HIS A 87 11.13 14.45 -41.61
CA HIS A 87 9.82 14.56 -40.98
C HIS A 87 9.98 15.16 -39.57
N PRO A 88 9.39 16.33 -39.28
CA PRO A 88 9.61 17.01 -38.01
C PRO A 88 8.71 16.49 -36.88
N GLY A 89 7.62 15.79 -37.21
CA GLY A 89 6.65 15.30 -36.23
C GLY A 89 5.83 16.46 -35.68
N TYR A 90 5.70 16.55 -34.36
CA TYR A 90 5.03 17.66 -33.68
C TYR A 90 5.89 18.20 -32.52
N GLY A 91 5.68 19.46 -32.12
CA GLY A 91 6.59 20.15 -31.20
C GLY A 91 8.00 20.34 -31.79
N PHE A 92 8.96 20.74 -30.97
CA PHE A 92 10.33 21.04 -31.42
C PHE A 92 10.34 21.99 -32.64
N LEU A 93 10.88 21.53 -33.78
CA LEU A 93 11.05 22.34 -35.00
C LEU A 93 9.90 22.19 -36.01
N SER A 94 8.81 21.51 -35.65
CA SER A 94 7.72 21.19 -36.60
C SER A 94 6.92 22.38 -37.12
N GLU A 95 6.89 23.49 -36.39
CA GLU A 95 6.27 24.75 -36.82
C GLU A 95 7.32 25.82 -37.14
N ASN A 96 8.61 25.47 -37.10
CA ASN A 96 9.68 26.43 -37.30
C ASN A 96 9.92 26.67 -38.80
N VAL A 97 9.52 27.84 -39.29
CA VAL A 97 9.62 28.22 -40.70
C VAL A 97 11.08 28.23 -41.18
N GLU A 98 12.01 28.69 -40.34
CA GLU A 98 13.45 28.70 -40.65
C GLU A 98 14.01 27.29 -40.85
N PHE A 99 13.52 26.29 -40.11
CA PHE A 99 13.90 24.91 -40.30
C PHE A 99 13.40 24.36 -41.64
N ALA A 100 12.16 24.68 -42.02
CA ALA A 100 11.60 24.27 -43.30
C ALA A 100 12.34 24.94 -44.48
N ARG A 101 12.72 26.22 -44.35
CA ARG A 101 13.59 26.95 -45.31
C ARG A 101 14.96 26.29 -45.40
N ALA A 102 15.60 26.00 -44.27
CA ALA A 102 16.91 25.35 -44.22
C ALA A 102 16.91 23.95 -44.86
N CYS A 103 15.83 23.18 -44.70
CA CYS A 103 15.65 21.91 -45.42
C CYS A 103 15.65 22.13 -46.94
N ARG A 104 14.83 23.09 -47.40
CA ARG A 104 14.70 23.44 -48.83
C ARG A 104 16.05 23.89 -49.41
N ASP A 105 16.76 24.77 -48.72
CA ASP A 105 18.07 25.29 -49.15
C ASP A 105 19.15 24.19 -49.20
N ALA A 106 19.05 23.20 -48.33
CA ALA A 106 19.92 22.03 -48.30
C ALA A 106 19.54 20.94 -49.32
N GLY A 107 18.46 21.11 -50.09
CA GLY A 107 17.97 20.12 -51.05
C GLY A 107 17.30 18.90 -50.40
N ILE A 108 16.83 19.04 -49.15
CA ILE A 108 16.17 18.00 -48.36
C ILE A 108 14.68 18.32 -48.29
N ALA A 109 13.81 17.36 -48.63
CA ALA A 109 12.37 17.59 -48.57
C ALA A 109 11.88 17.73 -47.12
N PHE A 110 11.17 18.81 -46.81
CA PHE A 110 10.47 18.98 -45.54
C PHE A 110 9.09 18.30 -45.63
N VAL A 111 8.83 17.29 -44.80
CA VAL A 111 7.55 16.57 -44.78
C VAL A 111 6.53 17.37 -43.95
N GLY A 112 5.99 18.40 -44.58
CA GLY A 112 5.06 19.37 -44.03
C GLY A 112 4.62 20.36 -45.11
N PRO A 113 3.85 21.41 -44.74
CA PRO A 113 3.45 22.46 -45.67
C PRO A 113 4.64 23.28 -46.18
N SER A 114 4.39 24.17 -47.14
CA SER A 114 5.43 25.07 -47.63
C SER A 114 5.82 26.09 -46.54
N PRO A 115 7.11 26.48 -46.42
CA PRO A 115 7.52 27.64 -45.65
C PRO A 115 6.63 28.88 -45.81
N GLU A 116 6.16 29.17 -47.02
CA GLU A 116 5.27 30.32 -47.30
C GLU A 116 3.88 30.15 -46.69
N SER A 117 3.33 28.93 -46.72
CA SER A 117 2.08 28.60 -46.05
C SER A 117 2.26 28.61 -44.53
N MET A 118 3.41 28.14 -44.02
CA MET A 118 3.73 28.15 -42.60
C MET A 118 3.90 29.58 -42.06
N ASP A 119 4.52 30.49 -42.80
CA ASP A 119 4.69 31.91 -42.39
C ASP A 119 3.33 32.61 -42.22
N GLN A 120 2.40 32.36 -43.16
CA GLN A 120 1.08 32.98 -43.14
C GLN A 120 0.14 32.39 -42.08
N LEU A 121 0.42 31.19 -41.59
CA LEU A 121 -0.44 30.44 -40.66
C LEU A 121 0.13 30.29 -39.25
N GLY A 122 1.46 30.31 -39.11
CA GLY A 122 2.17 30.09 -37.86
C GLY A 122 2.26 31.32 -36.97
N ASP A 123 2.21 32.52 -37.56
CA ASP A 123 2.04 33.77 -36.81
C ASP A 123 0.54 34.03 -36.56
N LYS A 124 0.16 34.23 -35.30
CA LYS A 124 -1.24 34.42 -34.90
C LYS A 124 -1.87 35.69 -35.47
N VAL A 125 -1.09 36.75 -35.65
CA VAL A 125 -1.57 37.99 -36.27
C VAL A 125 -1.79 37.77 -37.76
N ALA A 126 -0.81 37.16 -38.45
CA ALA A 126 -0.94 36.85 -39.88
C ALA A 126 -2.10 35.89 -40.18
N ALA A 127 -2.29 34.86 -39.34
CA ALA A 127 -3.38 33.91 -39.47
C ALA A 127 -4.75 34.56 -39.26
N LYS A 128 -4.87 35.54 -38.35
CA LYS A 128 -6.10 36.33 -38.17
C LYS A 128 -6.36 37.25 -39.35
N GLU A 129 -5.36 37.95 -39.86
CA GLU A 129 -5.52 38.78 -41.07
C GLU A 129 -5.98 37.93 -42.25
N LEU A 130 -5.42 36.73 -42.41
CA LEU A 130 -5.87 35.74 -43.38
C LEU A 130 -7.34 35.38 -43.17
N ALA A 131 -7.74 35.04 -41.94
CA ALA A 131 -9.12 34.70 -41.61
C ALA A 131 -10.10 35.84 -41.94
N ARG A 132 -9.74 37.10 -41.66
CA ARG A 132 -10.54 38.28 -42.05
C ARG A 132 -10.69 38.37 -43.57
N ARG A 133 -9.61 38.16 -44.33
CA ARG A 133 -9.64 38.21 -45.81
C ARG A 133 -10.56 37.14 -46.42
N VAL A 134 -10.58 35.94 -45.86
CA VAL A 134 -11.41 34.82 -46.35
C VAL A 134 -12.78 34.72 -45.68
N ASN A 135 -13.19 35.75 -44.94
CA ASN A 135 -14.46 35.82 -44.21
C ASN A 135 -14.71 34.63 -43.27
N VAL A 136 -13.68 34.23 -42.52
CA VAL A 136 -13.80 33.26 -41.42
C VAL A 136 -14.00 34.03 -40.11
N PRO A 137 -15.03 33.71 -39.31
CA PRO A 137 -15.31 34.44 -38.07
C PRO A 137 -14.16 34.36 -37.06
N LEU A 138 -13.89 35.47 -36.41
CA LEU A 138 -12.85 35.63 -35.39
C LEU A 138 -13.45 36.01 -34.04
N ILE A 139 -12.74 35.67 -32.98
CA ILE A 139 -12.98 36.24 -31.66
C ILE A 139 -12.66 37.73 -31.72
N ARG A 140 -13.55 38.57 -31.19
CA ARG A 140 -13.34 40.02 -31.12
C ARG A 140 -12.08 40.32 -30.30
N ASP A 141 -11.11 41.00 -30.91
CA ASP A 141 -9.81 41.34 -30.31
C ASP A 141 -9.56 42.85 -30.24
N SER A 142 -8.54 43.24 -29.47
CA SER A 142 -8.09 44.63 -29.37
C SER A 142 -7.37 45.07 -30.64
N ASN A 143 -7.66 46.27 -31.12
CA ASN A 143 -7.05 46.82 -32.35
C ASN A 143 -5.85 47.74 -32.07
N LYS A 144 -5.53 47.95 -30.79
CA LYS A 144 -4.43 48.81 -30.33
C LYS A 144 -3.47 48.01 -29.47
N ASP A 145 -2.24 48.51 -29.39
CA ASP A 145 -1.27 48.06 -28.40
C ASP A 145 -1.81 48.33 -26.99
N ILE A 146 -1.99 47.26 -26.22
CA ILE A 146 -2.57 47.28 -24.87
C ILE A 146 -1.51 47.36 -23.77
N SER A 147 -0.25 47.62 -24.11
CA SER A 147 0.87 47.72 -23.14
C SER A 147 0.64 48.81 -22.08
N ASP A 148 -0.17 49.83 -22.39
CA ASP A 148 -0.68 50.80 -21.41
C ASP A 148 -1.97 50.26 -20.76
N PRO A 149 -2.00 50.04 -19.42
CA PRO A 149 -3.19 49.59 -18.70
C PRO A 149 -4.45 50.43 -18.92
N ASN A 150 -4.32 51.73 -19.24
CA ASN A 150 -5.47 52.57 -19.54
C ASN A 150 -6.04 52.32 -20.95
N VAL A 151 -5.15 52.06 -21.92
CA VAL A 151 -5.57 51.65 -23.27
C VAL A 151 -6.20 50.26 -23.22
N ALA A 152 -5.61 49.34 -22.45
CA ALA A 152 -6.17 48.02 -22.22
C ALA A 152 -7.59 48.10 -21.59
N ALA A 153 -7.80 48.96 -20.59
CA ALA A 153 -9.11 49.15 -19.98
C ALA A 153 -10.17 49.68 -20.96
N ALA A 154 -9.78 50.62 -21.83
CA ALA A 154 -10.68 51.16 -22.86
C ALA A 154 -11.04 50.11 -23.93
N GLU A 155 -10.06 49.36 -24.44
CA GLU A 155 -10.29 48.27 -25.40
C GLU A 155 -11.13 47.15 -24.75
N ALA A 156 -10.86 46.79 -23.49
CA ALA A 156 -11.65 45.79 -22.76
C ALA A 156 -13.10 46.22 -22.54
N ALA A 157 -13.36 47.51 -22.31
CA ALA A 157 -14.72 48.04 -22.19
C ALA A 157 -15.48 47.97 -23.52
N ASP A 158 -14.80 48.20 -24.65
CA ASP A 158 -15.40 48.08 -25.99
C ASP A 158 -15.67 46.62 -26.38
N ILE A 159 -14.72 45.71 -26.13
CA ILE A 159 -14.86 44.27 -26.36
C ILE A 159 -15.92 43.66 -25.41
N GLY A 160 -15.95 44.14 -24.16
CA GLY A 160 -16.80 43.71 -23.06
C GLY A 160 -16.20 42.53 -22.27
N TYR A 161 -16.28 42.60 -20.93
CA TYR A 161 -15.83 41.52 -20.04
C TYR A 161 -16.72 40.26 -20.12
N PRO A 162 -16.20 39.06 -19.76
CA PRO A 162 -14.79 38.78 -19.49
C PRO A 162 -13.93 38.84 -20.77
N VAL A 163 -12.67 39.20 -20.60
CA VAL A 163 -11.64 39.23 -21.65
C VAL A 163 -10.49 38.30 -21.27
N ILE A 164 -9.69 37.90 -22.25
CA ILE A 164 -8.47 37.12 -22.03
C ILE A 164 -7.28 37.89 -22.60
N ILE A 165 -6.25 38.06 -21.77
CA ILE A 165 -4.94 38.57 -22.20
C ILE A 165 -4.19 37.41 -22.82
N LYS A 166 -3.59 37.60 -24.00
CA LYS A 166 -2.75 36.62 -24.69
C LYS A 166 -1.45 37.27 -25.16
N ALA A 167 -0.33 36.57 -25.01
CA ALA A 167 0.93 36.95 -25.65
C ALA A 167 0.90 36.63 -27.16
N ALA A 168 1.44 37.52 -27.99
CA ALA A 168 1.53 37.34 -29.45
C ALA A 168 2.42 36.13 -29.81
N SER A 169 3.57 36.04 -29.16
CA SER A 169 4.56 34.97 -29.33
C SER A 169 4.32 33.73 -28.43
N GLY A 170 3.17 33.67 -27.73
CA GLY A 170 2.87 32.63 -26.75
C GLY A 170 2.22 31.37 -27.33
N GLY A 171 2.72 30.19 -26.95
CA GLY A 171 2.20 28.87 -27.31
C GLY A 171 1.99 27.92 -26.11
N GLY A 172 1.11 26.93 -26.24
CA GLY A 172 0.91 25.87 -25.23
C GLY A 172 0.22 26.29 -23.93
N GLY A 173 -0.59 27.35 -23.96
CA GLY A 173 -1.38 27.83 -22.81
C GLY A 173 -0.63 28.71 -21.80
N ARG A 174 0.63 29.08 -22.09
CA ARG A 174 1.42 30.04 -21.29
C ARG A 174 1.24 31.47 -21.79
N GLY A 175 1.28 32.44 -20.87
CA GLY A 175 1.04 33.84 -21.21
C GLY A 175 -0.43 34.14 -21.55
N MET A 176 -1.37 33.40 -20.95
CA MET A 176 -2.81 33.58 -21.12
C MET A 176 -3.50 33.81 -19.77
N ARG A 177 -4.26 34.89 -19.61
CA ARG A 177 -4.95 35.21 -18.36
C ARG A 177 -6.36 35.72 -18.58
N VAL A 178 -7.33 35.10 -17.90
CA VAL A 178 -8.74 35.52 -17.97
C VAL A 178 -8.98 36.63 -16.96
N VAL A 179 -9.50 37.74 -17.45
CA VAL A 179 -9.80 38.92 -16.65
C VAL A 179 -11.29 39.22 -16.71
N ARG A 180 -11.91 39.34 -15.54
CA ARG A 180 -13.36 39.48 -15.40
C ARG A 180 -13.82 40.90 -15.08
N ASN A 181 -12.91 41.79 -14.66
CA ASN A 181 -13.21 43.17 -14.32
C ASN A 181 -12.00 44.08 -14.58
N GLU A 182 -12.23 45.38 -14.61
CA GLU A 182 -11.20 46.39 -14.94
C GLU A 182 -10.08 46.47 -13.90
N LYS A 183 -10.40 46.28 -12.61
CA LYS A 183 -9.41 46.38 -11.54
C LYS A 183 -8.31 45.33 -11.71
N ASP A 184 -8.71 44.09 -11.98
CA ASP A 184 -7.77 42.99 -12.21
C ASP A 184 -7.02 43.18 -13.53
N LEU A 185 -7.67 43.72 -14.57
CA LEU A 185 -7.04 43.98 -15.88
C LEU A 185 -5.78 44.82 -15.76
N ARG A 186 -5.85 45.91 -15.00
CA ARG A 186 -4.73 46.87 -14.89
C ARG A 186 -3.47 46.23 -14.30
N ASN A 187 -3.63 45.28 -13.38
CA ASN A 187 -2.52 44.54 -12.80
C ASN A 187 -2.04 43.44 -13.73
N GLU A 188 -2.96 42.64 -14.27
CA GLU A 188 -2.64 41.46 -15.09
C GLU A 188 -1.99 41.83 -16.42
N VAL A 189 -2.26 43.01 -16.99
CA VAL A 189 -1.59 43.50 -18.21
C VAL A 189 -0.10 43.71 -17.99
N VAL A 190 0.29 44.31 -16.86
CA VAL A 190 1.70 44.55 -16.51
C VAL A 190 2.43 43.23 -16.28
N ASP A 191 1.79 42.33 -15.53
CA ASP A 191 2.36 41.01 -15.22
C ASP A 191 2.47 40.14 -16.48
N ALA A 192 1.44 40.10 -17.32
CA ALA A 192 1.43 39.31 -18.55
C ALA A 192 2.47 39.79 -19.56
N ALA A 193 2.65 41.12 -19.74
CA ALA A 193 3.69 41.66 -20.61
C ALA A 193 5.10 41.33 -20.09
N SER A 194 5.33 41.47 -18.77
CA SER A 194 6.62 41.11 -18.16
C SER A 194 6.92 39.62 -18.27
N GLU A 195 5.90 38.77 -18.07
CA GLU A 195 6.00 37.32 -18.23
C GLU A 195 6.32 36.94 -19.68
N ALA A 196 5.63 37.56 -20.65
CA ALA A 196 5.85 37.32 -22.08
C ALA A 196 7.26 37.73 -22.53
N GLU A 197 7.74 38.90 -22.12
CA GLU A 197 9.10 39.37 -22.40
C GLU A 197 10.15 38.40 -21.84
N LYS A 198 9.99 37.98 -20.57
CA LYS A 198 10.93 37.05 -19.93
C LYS A 198 10.90 35.65 -20.54
N ALA A 199 9.73 35.17 -20.96
CA ALA A 199 9.54 33.80 -21.43
C ALA A 199 9.82 33.64 -22.94
N PHE A 200 9.50 34.64 -23.75
CA PHE A 200 9.52 34.57 -25.21
C PHE A 200 10.43 35.62 -25.87
N GLY A 201 11.01 36.54 -25.10
CA GLY A 201 11.83 37.64 -25.62
C GLY A 201 11.03 38.72 -26.36
N ASP A 202 9.70 38.68 -26.21
CA ASP A 202 8.73 39.60 -26.82
C ASP A 202 7.53 39.79 -25.88
N GLY A 203 7.44 40.97 -25.28
CA GLY A 203 6.39 41.41 -24.37
C GLY A 203 5.06 41.77 -25.02
N THR A 204 4.91 41.60 -26.34
CA THR A 204 3.68 41.97 -27.06
C THR A 204 2.50 41.12 -26.59
N ILE A 205 1.46 41.80 -26.09
CA ILE A 205 0.20 41.20 -25.62
C ILE A 205 -1.00 41.83 -26.33
N PHE A 206 -2.11 41.10 -26.41
CA PHE A 206 -3.40 41.59 -26.93
C PHE A 206 -4.58 41.06 -26.10
N LEU A 207 -5.73 41.72 -26.20
CA LEU A 207 -6.98 41.29 -25.58
C LEU A 207 -7.85 40.57 -26.59
N GLU A 208 -8.54 39.53 -26.14
CA GLU A 208 -9.62 38.89 -26.85
C GLU A 208 -10.85 38.77 -25.97
N LYS A 209 -12.04 38.74 -26.58
CA LYS A 209 -13.25 38.33 -25.88
C LYS A 209 -13.04 36.92 -25.32
N PHE A 210 -13.24 36.74 -24.02
CA PHE A 210 -13.21 35.40 -23.44
C PHE A 210 -14.56 34.73 -23.70
N ILE A 211 -14.55 33.67 -24.50
CA ILE A 211 -15.73 32.83 -24.72
C ILE A 211 -15.91 31.94 -23.49
N GLU A 212 -17.06 32.03 -22.84
CA GLU A 212 -17.39 31.21 -21.67
C GLU A 212 -17.84 29.82 -22.13
N ASN A 213 -17.34 28.79 -21.44
CA ASN A 213 -17.72 27.39 -21.62
C ASN A 213 -17.66 26.86 -23.08
N PRO A 214 -16.68 27.24 -23.92
CA PRO A 214 -16.66 26.81 -25.30
C PRO A 214 -16.34 25.32 -25.39
N ARG A 215 -16.72 24.74 -26.53
CA ARG A 215 -16.11 23.50 -27.02
C ARG A 215 -14.91 23.87 -27.88
N HIS A 216 -13.82 23.14 -27.71
CA HIS A 216 -12.64 23.26 -28.56
C HIS A 216 -12.76 22.20 -29.66
N ILE A 217 -13.07 22.64 -30.87
CA ILE A 217 -13.28 21.76 -32.03
C ILE A 217 -12.21 22.06 -33.07
N GLU A 218 -11.64 21.02 -33.66
CA GLU A 218 -10.60 21.18 -34.65
C GLU A 218 -10.85 20.32 -35.89
N VAL A 219 -10.45 20.80 -37.06
CA VAL A 219 -10.69 20.15 -38.35
C VAL A 219 -9.38 19.71 -38.97
N GLN A 220 -9.26 18.42 -39.26
CA GLN A 220 -8.10 17.86 -39.94
C GLN A 220 -8.13 18.22 -41.43
N LEU A 221 -7.06 18.81 -41.94
CA LEU A 221 -6.84 19.05 -43.36
C LEU A 221 -5.80 18.09 -43.94
N LEU A 222 -5.96 17.77 -45.22
CA LEU A 222 -4.99 17.03 -46.02
C LEU A 222 -5.00 17.53 -47.47
N GLY A 223 -3.86 18.02 -47.95
CA GLY A 223 -3.73 18.56 -49.31
C GLY A 223 -2.53 17.99 -50.09
N ASP A 224 -2.56 18.12 -51.42
CA ASP A 224 -1.47 17.73 -52.33
C ASP A 224 -0.91 18.90 -53.16
N HIS A 225 0.13 18.64 -53.95
CA HIS A 225 0.76 19.63 -54.83
C HIS A 225 -0.07 20.00 -56.08
N TYR A 226 -1.27 19.44 -56.24
CA TYR A 226 -2.15 19.66 -57.40
C TYR A 226 -3.32 20.59 -57.05
N GLY A 227 -3.33 21.16 -55.84
CA GLY A 227 -4.39 22.03 -55.35
C GLY A 227 -5.60 21.29 -54.80
N ASN A 228 -5.54 19.95 -54.68
CA ASN A 228 -6.60 19.20 -54.00
C ASN A 228 -6.42 19.35 -52.49
N LEU A 229 -7.52 19.67 -51.80
CA LEU A 229 -7.59 19.81 -50.35
C LEU A 229 -8.90 19.21 -49.84
N VAL A 230 -8.81 18.30 -48.88
CA VAL A 230 -9.95 17.68 -48.20
C VAL A 230 -9.87 17.90 -46.69
N HIS A 231 -11.02 17.89 -46.02
CA HIS A 231 -11.07 17.73 -44.56
C HIS A 231 -11.27 16.25 -44.20
N LEU A 232 -10.67 15.81 -43.10
CA LEU A 232 -10.87 14.47 -42.53
C LEU A 232 -11.78 14.52 -41.30
N HIS A 233 -12.83 15.34 -41.39
CA HIS A 233 -13.78 15.64 -40.32
C HIS A 233 -13.13 16.31 -39.11
N GLU A 234 -13.91 16.46 -38.05
CA GLU A 234 -13.56 17.17 -36.83
C GLU A 234 -13.14 16.26 -35.67
N ARG A 235 -12.42 16.84 -34.72
CA ARG A 235 -12.14 16.27 -33.40
C ARG A 235 -12.63 17.23 -32.32
N ASP A 236 -13.15 16.67 -31.25
CA ASP A 236 -13.47 17.38 -30.03
C ASP A 236 -12.32 17.23 -29.03
N CYS A 237 -11.68 18.35 -28.72
CA CYS A 237 -10.56 18.45 -27.80
C CYS A 237 -10.93 19.28 -26.57
N SER A 238 -12.22 19.36 -26.22
CA SER A 238 -12.74 20.18 -25.13
C SER A 238 -12.30 19.70 -23.75
N VAL A 239 -11.94 18.42 -23.58
CA VAL A 239 -11.44 17.93 -22.29
C VAL A 239 -10.00 18.43 -22.08
N GLN A 240 -9.90 19.54 -21.34
CA GLN A 240 -8.65 20.25 -21.13
C GLN A 240 -8.39 20.57 -19.65
N ARG A 241 -7.11 20.68 -19.30
CA ARG A 241 -6.64 21.19 -18.01
C ARG A 241 -5.66 22.33 -18.26
N ARG A 242 -5.95 23.53 -17.73
CA ARG A 242 -5.11 24.73 -17.94
C ARG A 242 -4.78 24.95 -19.43
N PHE A 243 -5.80 24.84 -20.28
CA PHE A 243 -5.69 24.96 -21.74
C PHE A 243 -4.82 23.87 -22.43
N GLN A 244 -4.49 22.77 -21.74
CA GLN A 244 -3.80 21.62 -22.31
C GLN A 244 -4.79 20.47 -22.54
N LYS A 245 -4.77 19.89 -23.75
CA LYS A 245 -5.61 18.75 -24.14
C LYS A 245 -5.23 17.49 -23.35
N VAL A 246 -6.24 16.80 -22.82
CA VAL A 246 -6.07 15.59 -22.00
C VAL A 246 -6.69 14.36 -22.65
N VAL A 247 -7.91 14.51 -23.17
CA VAL A 247 -8.67 13.48 -23.87
C VAL A 247 -9.28 14.08 -25.12
N GLU A 248 -9.20 13.36 -26.23
CA GLU A 248 -9.71 13.81 -27.52
C GLU A 248 -10.68 12.77 -28.09
N VAL A 249 -11.71 13.23 -28.81
CA VAL A 249 -12.77 12.40 -29.39
C VAL A 249 -12.94 12.71 -30.88
N ALA A 250 -13.08 11.69 -31.72
CA ALA A 250 -13.48 11.83 -33.12
C ALA A 250 -14.68 10.90 -33.44
N PRO A 251 -15.67 11.34 -34.21
CA PRO A 251 -16.02 12.75 -34.49
C PRO A 251 -16.54 13.46 -33.22
N ALA A 252 -16.80 14.76 -33.31
CA ALA A 252 -17.41 15.50 -32.21
C ALA A 252 -18.89 15.09 -32.02
N ALA A 253 -19.24 14.67 -30.81
CA ALA A 253 -20.61 14.29 -30.46
C ALA A 253 -21.51 15.53 -30.30
N ASN A 254 -22.81 15.42 -30.60
CA ASN A 254 -23.81 16.47 -30.42
C ASN A 254 -23.50 17.85 -31.06
N LEU A 255 -22.68 17.92 -32.11
CA LEU A 255 -22.67 19.10 -32.97
C LEU A 255 -23.75 18.95 -34.04
N SER A 256 -24.51 20.02 -34.28
CA SER A 256 -25.46 20.10 -35.39
C SER A 256 -24.73 19.98 -36.73
N GLN A 257 -25.42 19.50 -37.77
CA GLN A 257 -24.78 19.35 -39.08
C GLN A 257 -24.41 20.72 -39.67
N GLU A 258 -25.20 21.74 -39.37
CA GLU A 258 -24.97 23.12 -39.76
C GLU A 258 -23.64 23.66 -39.22
N VAL A 259 -23.34 23.42 -37.94
CA VAL A 259 -22.06 23.81 -37.33
C VAL A 259 -20.89 23.03 -37.93
N LYS A 260 -21.07 21.73 -38.21
CA LYS A 260 -20.04 20.91 -38.87
C LYS A 260 -19.72 21.45 -40.26
N ASP A 261 -20.74 21.74 -41.06
CA ASP A 261 -20.58 22.27 -42.41
C ASP A 261 -19.86 23.63 -42.39
N GLN A 262 -20.17 24.49 -41.42
CA GLN A 262 -19.44 25.74 -41.19
C GLN A 262 -17.97 25.50 -40.85
N LEU A 263 -17.66 24.64 -39.88
CA LEU A 263 -16.29 24.28 -39.50
C LEU A 263 -15.48 23.79 -40.70
N PHE A 264 -16.06 22.90 -41.50
CA PHE A 264 -15.40 22.33 -42.68
C PHE A 264 -15.16 23.37 -43.77
N ASP A 265 -16.15 24.19 -44.08
CA ASP A 265 -16.02 25.25 -45.07
C ASP A 265 -14.99 26.31 -44.64
N TYR A 266 -15.01 26.75 -43.38
CA TYR A 266 -14.03 27.68 -42.85
C TYR A 266 -12.61 27.12 -42.92
N ALA A 267 -12.40 25.86 -42.52
CA ALA A 267 -11.09 25.22 -42.57
C ALA A 267 -10.58 25.08 -44.02
N LEU A 268 -11.45 24.67 -44.96
CA LEU A 268 -11.09 24.54 -46.36
C LEU A 268 -10.79 25.90 -47.02
N ARG A 269 -11.52 26.96 -46.68
CA ARG A 269 -11.25 28.32 -47.18
C ARG A 269 -9.87 28.82 -46.76
N LEU A 270 -9.52 28.69 -45.48
CA LEU A 270 -8.19 29.04 -44.96
C LEU A 270 -7.09 28.27 -45.68
N GLY A 271 -7.24 26.94 -45.81
CA GLY A 271 -6.25 26.10 -46.47
C GLY A 271 -6.10 26.40 -47.96
N ARG A 272 -7.19 26.66 -48.69
CA ARG A 272 -7.14 26.98 -50.12
C ARG A 272 -6.43 28.31 -50.40
N GLU A 273 -6.65 29.32 -49.58
CA GLU A 273 -6.06 30.66 -49.75
C GLU A 273 -4.52 30.63 -49.71
N VAL A 274 -3.95 29.79 -48.84
CA VAL A 274 -2.49 29.66 -48.71
C VAL A 274 -1.89 28.52 -49.52
N GLY A 275 -2.68 27.89 -50.41
CA GLY A 275 -2.25 26.73 -51.19
C GLY A 275 -1.75 25.57 -50.32
N TYR A 276 -2.47 25.27 -49.23
CA TYR A 276 -2.05 24.31 -48.22
C TYR A 276 -1.88 22.90 -48.80
N TYR A 277 -0.75 22.26 -48.53
CA TYR A 277 -0.50 20.85 -48.84
C TYR A 277 0.10 20.13 -47.62
N CYS A 278 0.11 18.79 -47.64
CA CYS A 278 0.42 17.94 -46.50
C CYS A 278 -0.71 17.95 -45.46
N ALA A 279 -0.43 17.50 -44.23
CA ALA A 279 -1.40 17.46 -43.14
C ALA A 279 -1.30 18.71 -42.25
N GLY A 280 -2.45 19.21 -41.81
CA GLY A 280 -2.58 20.31 -40.86
C GLY A 280 -3.90 20.30 -40.14
N THR A 281 -4.05 21.13 -39.12
CA THR A 281 -5.30 21.24 -38.37
C THR A 281 -5.70 22.70 -38.20
N VAL A 282 -6.98 23.00 -38.38
CA VAL A 282 -7.57 24.31 -38.08
C VAL A 282 -8.36 24.20 -36.78
N GLU A 283 -8.05 25.03 -35.79
CA GLU A 283 -8.69 25.00 -34.46
C GLU A 283 -9.74 26.11 -34.30
N PHE A 284 -10.86 25.77 -33.67
CA PHE A 284 -12.02 26.63 -33.45
C PHE A 284 -12.53 26.54 -32.01
N LEU A 285 -13.11 27.63 -31.51
CA LEU A 285 -14.04 27.59 -30.38
C LEU A 285 -15.47 27.59 -30.92
N VAL A 286 -16.30 26.72 -30.36
CA VAL A 286 -17.75 26.72 -30.58
C VAL A 286 -18.40 27.09 -29.26
N ASP A 287 -19.16 28.19 -29.23
CA ASP A 287 -19.85 28.65 -28.02
C ASP A 287 -21.19 27.92 -27.81
N ALA A 288 -21.92 28.29 -26.76
CA ALA A 288 -23.19 27.67 -26.41
C ALA A 288 -24.33 28.00 -27.40
N ASP A 289 -24.18 29.04 -28.21
CA ASP A 289 -25.13 29.47 -29.24
C ASP A 289 -24.74 28.90 -30.62
N ASP A 290 -23.86 27.89 -30.65
CA ASP A 290 -23.34 27.24 -31.85
C ASP A 290 -22.54 28.19 -32.77
N SER A 291 -22.05 29.32 -32.26
CA SER A 291 -21.20 30.23 -33.03
C SER A 291 -19.76 29.72 -33.08
N VAL A 292 -19.20 29.69 -34.29
CA VAL A 292 -17.85 29.16 -34.58
C VAL A 292 -16.85 30.30 -34.70
N TYR A 293 -15.76 30.25 -33.95
CA TYR A 293 -14.68 31.24 -33.99
C TYR A 293 -13.33 30.57 -34.25
N PHE A 294 -12.61 31.03 -35.25
CA PHE A 294 -11.25 30.57 -35.53
C PHE A 294 -10.26 31.00 -34.43
N ILE A 295 -9.33 30.11 -34.08
CA ILE A 295 -8.27 30.37 -33.09
C ILE A 295 -6.90 30.37 -33.75
N GLU A 296 -6.51 29.24 -34.35
CA GLU A 296 -5.17 29.03 -34.91
C GLU A 296 -5.17 27.90 -35.94
N VAL A 297 -4.10 27.85 -36.73
CA VAL A 297 -3.77 26.68 -37.55
C VAL A 297 -2.51 26.06 -37.01
N ASN A 298 -2.53 24.74 -36.86
CA ASN A 298 -1.37 23.92 -36.54
C ASN A 298 -0.84 23.35 -37.87
N PRO A 299 0.21 23.93 -38.49
CA PRO A 299 0.68 23.54 -39.82
C PRO A 299 1.52 22.25 -39.80
N ARG A 300 1.06 21.24 -39.07
CA ARG A 300 1.75 19.97 -38.82
C ARG A 300 0.76 18.88 -38.40
N ILE A 301 1.27 17.66 -38.20
CA ILE A 301 0.50 16.61 -37.52
C ILE A 301 0.32 16.93 -36.03
N GLN A 302 -0.73 16.40 -35.41
CA GLN A 302 -1.03 16.54 -33.98
C GLN A 302 -0.96 15.19 -33.26
N VAL A 303 -0.87 15.23 -31.93
CA VAL A 303 -0.79 14.03 -31.08
C VAL A 303 -2.03 13.15 -31.27
N GLU A 304 -3.20 13.78 -31.39
CA GLU A 304 -4.55 13.25 -31.57
C GLU A 304 -4.92 12.88 -33.01
N HIS A 305 -3.98 12.87 -33.96
CA HIS A 305 -4.27 12.38 -35.32
C HIS A 305 -4.81 10.94 -35.33
N THR A 306 -4.43 10.13 -34.32
CA THR A 306 -4.77 8.70 -34.24
C THR A 306 -6.28 8.44 -34.25
N ILE A 307 -7.08 9.29 -33.59
CA ILE A 307 -8.55 9.12 -33.55
C ILE A 307 -9.20 9.42 -34.89
N THR A 308 -8.65 10.36 -35.68
CA THR A 308 -9.09 10.59 -37.06
C THR A 308 -8.74 9.41 -37.95
N GLU A 309 -7.54 8.83 -37.82
CA GLU A 309 -7.16 7.64 -38.58
C GLU A 309 -8.09 6.45 -38.26
N GLU A 310 -8.42 6.25 -36.98
CA GLU A 310 -9.28 5.15 -36.55
C GLU A 310 -10.72 5.25 -37.08
N VAL A 311 -11.29 6.46 -37.14
CA VAL A 311 -12.67 6.63 -37.65
C VAL A 311 -12.76 6.76 -39.17
N THR A 312 -11.68 7.16 -39.85
CA THR A 312 -11.67 7.32 -41.32
C THR A 312 -11.00 6.18 -42.07
N GLY A 313 -10.13 5.42 -41.41
CA GLY A 313 -9.27 4.41 -42.04
C GLY A 313 -8.13 5.01 -42.87
N ILE A 314 -7.90 6.32 -42.82
CA ILE A 314 -6.86 7.02 -43.59
C ILE A 314 -5.60 7.14 -42.73
N ASP A 315 -4.48 6.60 -43.20
CA ASP A 315 -3.17 6.77 -42.54
C ASP A 315 -2.58 8.15 -42.91
N LEU A 316 -2.64 9.09 -41.97
CA LEU A 316 -2.19 10.47 -42.15
C LEU A 316 -0.68 10.55 -42.38
N VAL A 317 0.13 9.90 -41.54
CA VAL A 317 1.60 9.99 -41.60
C VAL A 317 2.16 9.39 -42.88
N ARG A 318 1.63 8.23 -43.29
CA ARG A 318 1.96 7.62 -44.57
C ARG A 318 1.59 8.54 -45.73
N THR A 319 0.43 9.17 -45.65
CA THR A 319 -0.04 10.07 -46.70
C THR A 319 0.81 11.34 -46.77
N GLN A 320 1.27 11.90 -45.64
CA GLN A 320 2.22 13.01 -45.62
C GLN A 320 3.47 12.70 -46.46
N PHE A 321 4.08 11.53 -46.29
CA PHE A 321 5.21 11.13 -47.15
C PHE A 321 4.84 11.07 -48.63
N LEU A 322 3.70 10.46 -48.97
CA LEU A 322 3.28 10.28 -50.36
C LEU A 322 3.00 11.62 -51.04
N VAL A 323 2.31 12.55 -50.39
CA VAL A 323 2.05 13.87 -50.99
C VAL A 323 3.35 14.68 -51.12
N THR A 324 4.27 14.62 -50.14
CA THR A 324 5.59 15.27 -50.26
C THR A 324 6.45 14.65 -51.37
N MET A 325 6.28 13.36 -51.69
CA MET A 325 6.92 12.73 -52.87
C MET A 325 6.28 13.16 -54.21
N GLY A 326 5.19 13.93 -54.20
CA GLY A 326 4.50 14.42 -55.39
C GLY A 326 3.30 13.59 -55.86
N TYR A 327 2.82 12.62 -55.09
CA TYR A 327 1.62 11.85 -55.44
C TYR A 327 0.34 12.69 -55.21
N PRO A 328 -0.61 12.74 -56.17
CA PRO A 328 -1.91 13.36 -55.93
C PRO A 328 -2.76 12.51 -54.98
N LEU A 329 -3.68 13.13 -54.24
CA LEU A 329 -4.60 12.44 -53.31
C LEU A 329 -5.39 11.32 -54.00
N SER A 330 -5.78 11.53 -55.27
CA SER A 330 -6.54 10.56 -56.06
C SER A 330 -5.71 9.36 -56.54
N HIS A 331 -4.38 9.37 -56.35
CA HIS A 331 -3.51 8.27 -56.75
C HIS A 331 -3.91 6.96 -56.05
N PRO A 332 -3.88 5.79 -56.72
CA PRO A 332 -4.27 4.50 -56.11
C PRO A 332 -3.54 4.10 -54.83
N THR A 333 -2.41 4.74 -54.51
CA THR A 333 -1.65 4.53 -53.26
C THR A 333 -2.23 5.30 -52.07
N ILE A 334 -2.98 6.38 -52.31
CA ILE A 334 -3.64 7.21 -51.28
C ILE A 334 -5.17 7.01 -51.34
N PHE A 335 -5.74 7.02 -52.55
CA PHE A 335 -7.12 6.67 -52.85
C PHE A 335 -8.19 7.63 -52.28
N ILE A 336 -7.89 8.93 -52.24
CA ILE A 336 -8.84 9.98 -51.87
C ILE A 336 -9.18 10.76 -53.15
N LYS A 337 -10.29 10.42 -53.80
CA LYS A 337 -10.66 11.03 -55.10
C LYS A 337 -11.22 12.45 -54.94
N ASP A 338 -11.97 12.64 -53.87
CA ASP A 338 -12.75 13.85 -53.54
C ASP A 338 -13.13 13.81 -52.04
N GLN A 339 -13.86 14.83 -51.58
CA GLN A 339 -14.34 14.92 -50.19
C GLN A 339 -15.31 13.77 -49.84
N ASP A 340 -16.11 13.29 -50.80
CA ASP A 340 -17.06 12.20 -50.59
C ASP A 340 -16.38 10.85 -50.32
N SER A 341 -15.11 10.70 -50.72
CA SER A 341 -14.29 9.52 -50.43
C SER A 341 -13.97 9.37 -48.94
N VAL A 342 -14.09 10.44 -48.14
CA VAL A 342 -13.73 10.45 -46.71
C VAL A 342 -14.95 10.13 -45.85
N LYS A 343 -15.08 8.87 -45.41
CA LYS A 343 -16.19 8.41 -44.56
C LYS A 343 -15.77 8.26 -43.10
N VAL A 344 -16.72 8.50 -42.18
CA VAL A 344 -16.55 8.29 -40.74
C VAL A 344 -17.27 7.00 -40.34
N ASN A 345 -16.61 6.16 -39.53
CA ASN A 345 -17.19 4.96 -38.96
C ASN A 345 -17.04 4.93 -37.44
N GLY A 346 -18.15 5.11 -36.72
CA GLY A 346 -18.21 5.07 -35.27
C GLY A 346 -17.51 6.26 -34.60
N PHE A 347 -16.94 6.00 -33.42
CA PHE A 347 -16.24 6.96 -32.57
C PHE A 347 -14.88 6.39 -32.15
N ALA A 348 -13.91 7.28 -31.94
CA ALA A 348 -12.63 6.97 -31.35
C ALA A 348 -12.30 7.98 -30.25
N ILE A 349 -11.73 7.50 -29.15
CA ILE A 349 -11.28 8.31 -28.01
C ILE A 349 -9.80 8.04 -27.80
N GLN A 350 -8.99 9.08 -27.62
CA GLN A 350 -7.59 8.95 -27.22
C GLN A 350 -7.43 9.42 -25.77
N CYS A 351 -6.74 8.61 -24.97
CA CYS A 351 -6.23 9.00 -23.67
C CYS A 351 -4.70 8.92 -23.65
N ARG A 352 -4.06 9.92 -23.02
CA ARG A 352 -2.62 9.94 -22.79
C ARG A 352 -2.33 9.44 -21.39
N VAL A 353 -1.68 8.28 -21.29
CA VAL A 353 -1.20 7.77 -20.00
C VAL A 353 0.14 8.43 -19.68
N THR A 354 0.18 9.22 -18.62
CA THR A 354 1.36 10.00 -18.19
C THR A 354 1.81 9.59 -16.79
N THR A 355 2.98 10.05 -16.37
CA THR A 355 3.46 9.90 -14.97
C THR A 355 2.91 10.96 -14.02
N GLU A 356 1.98 11.81 -14.45
CA GLU A 356 1.41 12.86 -13.61
C GLU A 356 0.55 12.27 -12.50
N ASP A 357 0.74 12.73 -11.26
CA ASP A 357 -0.05 12.32 -10.11
C ASP A 357 -1.25 13.27 -9.89
N PRO A 358 -2.49 12.86 -10.19
CA PRO A 358 -3.67 13.70 -10.01
C PRO A 358 -3.85 14.17 -8.56
N GLY A 359 -3.47 13.34 -7.57
CA GLY A 359 -3.56 13.66 -6.15
C GLY A 359 -2.56 14.73 -5.70
N ASN A 360 -1.55 15.01 -6.52
CA ASN A 360 -0.53 16.02 -6.28
C ASN A 360 -0.52 17.08 -7.39
N ASN A 361 -1.70 17.56 -7.77
CA ASN A 361 -1.92 18.57 -8.81
C ASN A 361 -1.22 18.23 -10.15
N PHE A 362 -1.25 16.95 -10.53
CA PHE A 362 -0.65 16.39 -11.75
C PHE A 362 0.85 16.69 -11.88
N LYS A 363 1.57 16.79 -10.77
CA LYS A 363 3.03 16.83 -10.82
C LYS A 363 3.54 15.52 -11.44
N PRO A 364 4.37 15.58 -12.50
CA PRO A 364 5.01 14.39 -13.05
C PRO A 364 5.85 13.67 -12.00
N ASP A 365 5.63 12.36 -11.90
CA ASP A 365 6.46 11.45 -11.14
C ASP A 365 7.60 10.91 -12.02
N TYR A 366 8.70 10.53 -11.38
CA TYR A 366 9.93 10.10 -12.03
C TYR A 366 10.50 8.87 -11.34
N GLY A 367 11.28 8.09 -12.08
CA GLY A 367 11.90 6.89 -11.54
C GLY A 367 11.91 5.73 -12.52
N THR A 368 12.17 4.54 -11.99
CA THR A 368 12.31 3.33 -12.82
C THR A 368 10.98 2.59 -12.93
N LEU A 369 10.56 2.27 -14.14
CA LEU A 369 9.41 1.39 -14.38
C LEU A 369 9.74 -0.04 -13.96
N ILE A 370 9.24 -0.46 -12.79
CA ILE A 370 9.42 -1.82 -12.24
C ILE A 370 8.62 -2.85 -13.04
N ALA A 371 7.44 -2.47 -13.50
CA ALA A 371 6.62 -3.29 -14.36
C ALA A 371 5.84 -2.40 -15.34
N TYR A 372 5.78 -2.85 -16.58
CA TYR A 372 4.95 -2.26 -17.62
C TYR A 372 4.25 -3.38 -18.38
N ARG A 373 2.93 -3.47 -18.22
CA ARG A 373 2.06 -4.33 -19.02
C ARG A 373 1.02 -3.45 -19.69
N SER A 374 1.05 -3.43 -21.02
CA SER A 374 0.03 -2.78 -21.83
C SER A 374 -1.22 -3.65 -21.97
N ALA A 375 -2.34 -3.00 -22.28
CA ALA A 375 -3.58 -3.69 -22.67
C ALA A 375 -3.58 -4.02 -24.17
N SER A 376 -4.46 -4.92 -24.61
CA SER A 376 -4.61 -5.26 -26.04
C SER A 376 -6.04 -5.71 -26.34
N GLY A 377 -6.33 -6.04 -27.60
CA GLY A 377 -7.61 -6.59 -28.05
C GLY A 377 -8.30 -5.74 -29.12
N MET A 378 -9.44 -6.21 -29.60
CA MET A 378 -10.20 -5.55 -30.68
C MET A 378 -10.49 -4.09 -30.34
N GLY A 379 -10.16 -3.18 -31.26
CA GLY A 379 -10.46 -1.75 -31.16
C GLY A 379 -9.67 -1.00 -30.11
N ILE A 380 -8.50 -1.51 -29.71
CA ILE A 380 -7.50 -0.79 -28.92
C ILE A 380 -6.24 -0.62 -29.77
N ARG A 381 -5.84 0.64 -29.95
CA ARG A 381 -4.59 1.05 -30.59
C ARG A 381 -3.65 1.63 -29.53
N LEU A 382 -2.36 1.30 -29.64
CA LEU A 382 -1.32 1.77 -28.73
C LEU A 382 -0.14 2.40 -29.48
N ASP A 383 0.13 3.64 -29.14
CA ASP A 383 1.32 4.38 -29.58
C ASP A 383 2.16 4.70 -28.34
N ALA A 384 3.09 3.79 -28.03
CA ALA A 384 3.94 3.88 -26.84
C ALA A 384 5.13 4.83 -27.06
N GLY A 385 5.43 5.63 -26.04
CA GLY A 385 6.69 6.36 -25.92
C GLY A 385 7.81 5.43 -25.45
N SER A 386 8.59 5.87 -24.47
CA SER A 386 9.69 5.09 -23.89
C SER A 386 9.29 4.39 -22.60
N ALA A 387 8.28 3.52 -22.69
CA ALA A 387 7.74 2.78 -21.55
C ALA A 387 7.99 1.27 -21.69
N PHE A 388 8.93 0.74 -20.90
CA PHE A 388 9.25 -0.69 -20.82
C PHE A 388 9.79 -1.03 -19.42
N PRO A 389 9.74 -2.30 -18.98
CA PRO A 389 10.32 -2.70 -17.70
C PRO A 389 11.81 -2.35 -17.63
N GLY A 390 12.22 -1.60 -16.61
CA GLY A 390 13.58 -1.07 -16.42
C GLY A 390 13.83 0.30 -17.04
N ALA A 391 12.87 0.89 -17.77
CA ALA A 391 13.01 2.25 -18.30
C ALA A 391 13.06 3.27 -17.16
N VAL A 392 13.98 4.24 -17.25
CA VAL A 392 14.07 5.37 -16.32
C VAL A 392 13.34 6.56 -16.94
N ILE A 393 12.28 7.03 -16.26
CA ILE A 393 11.55 8.22 -16.66
C ILE A 393 12.28 9.44 -16.10
N SER A 394 12.85 10.26 -16.99
CA SER A 394 13.63 11.44 -16.65
C SER A 394 12.79 12.70 -16.50
N PRO A 395 13.23 13.70 -15.71
CA PRO A 395 12.56 14.99 -15.58
C PRO A 395 12.73 15.96 -16.76
N TYR A 396 13.56 15.62 -17.74
CA TYR A 396 13.89 16.52 -18.85
C TYR A 396 12.85 16.56 -19.98
N PHE A 397 12.04 15.50 -20.12
CA PHE A 397 11.09 15.35 -21.23
C PHE A 397 9.63 15.38 -20.76
N ASP A 398 8.71 15.25 -21.70
CA ASP A 398 7.30 15.09 -21.39
C ASP A 398 7.03 13.78 -20.61
N SER A 399 5.99 13.80 -19.78
CA SER A 399 5.61 12.70 -18.87
C SER A 399 4.88 11.54 -19.58
N LEU A 400 4.81 11.54 -20.91
CA LEU A 400 4.04 10.58 -21.70
C LEU A 400 4.65 9.18 -21.66
N LEU A 401 3.86 8.20 -21.24
CA LEU A 401 4.21 6.78 -21.31
C LEU A 401 3.67 6.13 -22.59
N VAL A 402 2.37 6.29 -22.85
CA VAL A 402 1.68 5.67 -23.98
C VAL A 402 0.39 6.41 -24.30
N LYS A 403 0.08 6.56 -25.59
CA LYS A 403 -1.24 6.95 -26.06
C LYS A 403 -2.09 5.69 -26.26
N VAL A 404 -3.29 5.70 -25.70
CA VAL A 404 -4.25 4.60 -25.79
C VAL A 404 -5.47 5.13 -26.53
N THR A 405 -5.71 4.58 -27.71
CA THR A 405 -6.88 4.93 -28.53
C THR A 405 -7.88 3.78 -28.52
N GLY A 406 -9.12 4.07 -28.15
CA GLY A 406 -10.22 3.11 -28.13
C GLY A 406 -11.28 3.48 -29.15
N THR A 407 -11.72 2.52 -29.96
CA THR A 407 -12.80 2.72 -30.94
C THR A 407 -14.10 2.09 -30.49
N GLY A 408 -15.23 2.54 -31.04
CA GLY A 408 -16.56 2.01 -30.74
C GLY A 408 -17.59 2.45 -31.76
N ARG A 409 -18.74 1.77 -31.82
CA ARG A 409 -19.85 2.21 -32.68
C ARG A 409 -20.61 3.42 -32.11
N THR A 410 -20.47 3.63 -30.81
CA THR A 410 -21.01 4.76 -30.05
C THR A 410 -19.89 5.34 -29.18
N LEU A 411 -20.04 6.60 -28.75
CA LEU A 411 -19.10 7.23 -27.82
C LEU A 411 -18.96 6.41 -26.54
N GLN A 412 -20.08 5.97 -25.96
CA GLN A 412 -20.12 5.05 -24.83
C GLN A 412 -19.30 3.79 -25.08
N GLY A 413 -19.50 3.12 -26.21
CA GLY A 413 -18.81 1.86 -26.51
C GLY A 413 -17.31 2.04 -26.69
N ALA A 414 -16.86 3.19 -27.19
CA ALA A 414 -15.45 3.56 -27.24
C ALA A 414 -14.89 3.81 -25.83
N ALA A 415 -15.64 4.52 -24.99
CA ALA A 415 -15.30 4.80 -23.59
C ALA A 415 -15.19 3.51 -22.76
N ASP A 416 -16.16 2.60 -22.84
CA ASP A 416 -16.18 1.32 -22.13
C ASP A 416 -14.98 0.44 -22.50
N ARG A 417 -14.64 0.41 -23.79
CA ARG A 417 -13.51 -0.36 -24.31
C ARG A 417 -12.18 0.20 -23.80
N LEU A 418 -12.05 1.53 -23.80
CA LEU A 418 -10.88 2.23 -23.30
C LEU A 418 -10.76 2.10 -21.78
N HIS A 419 -11.87 2.18 -21.06
CA HIS A 419 -11.97 1.94 -19.62
C HIS A 419 -11.48 0.53 -19.27
N ARG A 420 -11.93 -0.50 -20.00
CA ARG A 420 -11.43 -1.88 -19.87
C ARG A 420 -9.93 -1.95 -20.11
N ALA A 421 -9.42 -1.34 -21.18
CA ALA A 421 -7.99 -1.34 -21.49
C ALA A 421 -7.16 -0.68 -20.37
N LEU A 422 -7.55 0.50 -19.89
CA LEU A 422 -6.87 1.19 -18.79
C LEU A 422 -6.91 0.38 -17.47
N ARG A 423 -7.97 -0.40 -17.21
CA ARG A 423 -8.01 -1.34 -16.07
C ARG A 423 -7.10 -2.56 -16.23
N GLU A 424 -6.71 -2.93 -17.45
CA GLU A 424 -5.74 -4.00 -17.72
C GLU A 424 -4.29 -3.52 -17.60
N PHE A 425 -4.04 -2.22 -17.84
CA PHE A 425 -2.69 -1.64 -17.71
C PHE A 425 -2.11 -1.89 -16.32
N ARG A 426 -0.84 -2.30 -16.28
CA ARG A 426 -0.05 -2.38 -15.05
C ARG A 426 1.23 -1.60 -15.24
N VAL A 427 1.23 -0.38 -14.73
CA VAL A 427 2.42 0.46 -14.60
C VAL A 427 2.80 0.47 -13.12
N ARG A 428 4.07 0.19 -12.82
CA ARG A 428 4.63 0.18 -11.46
C ARG A 428 5.99 0.86 -11.45
N GLY A 429 6.34 1.46 -10.31
CA GLY A 429 7.58 2.21 -10.12
C GLY A 429 7.41 3.72 -10.21
N VAL A 430 6.34 4.19 -10.87
CA VAL A 430 5.92 5.59 -10.90
C VAL A 430 4.39 5.67 -10.78
N LYS A 431 3.88 6.80 -10.29
CA LYS A 431 2.46 7.17 -10.34
C LYS A 431 2.02 7.41 -11.79
N THR A 432 0.71 7.35 -12.01
CA THR A 432 0.12 7.60 -13.33
C THR A 432 -1.23 8.27 -13.22
N ASN A 433 -1.64 8.99 -14.26
CA ASN A 433 -2.96 9.60 -14.38
C ASN A 433 -4.11 8.61 -14.68
N ILE A 434 -3.85 7.29 -14.76
CA ILE A 434 -4.86 6.26 -15.12
C ILE A 434 -6.13 6.36 -14.27
N GLY A 435 -6.01 6.56 -12.96
CA GLY A 435 -7.19 6.66 -12.07
C GLY A 435 -8.13 7.79 -12.46
N PHE A 436 -7.57 8.96 -12.79
CA PHE A 436 -8.32 10.11 -13.30
C PHE A 436 -9.00 9.79 -14.63
N LEU A 437 -8.29 9.14 -15.57
CA LEU A 437 -8.85 8.75 -16.86
C LEU A 437 -9.99 7.75 -16.73
N LEU A 438 -9.93 6.80 -15.78
CA LEU A 438 -11.03 5.86 -15.53
C LEU A 438 -12.29 6.60 -15.06
N ASN A 439 -12.16 7.50 -14.08
CA ASN A 439 -13.28 8.29 -13.57
C ASN A 439 -13.91 9.13 -14.70
N LEU A 440 -13.08 9.71 -15.57
CA LEU A 440 -13.54 10.51 -16.71
C LEU A 440 -14.33 9.67 -17.72
N LEU A 441 -13.85 8.48 -18.04
CA LEU A 441 -14.53 7.59 -18.99
C LEU A 441 -15.84 7.01 -18.44
N GLU A 442 -16.04 6.97 -17.12
CA GLU A 442 -17.28 6.57 -16.46
C GLU A 442 -18.29 7.74 -16.29
N ASN A 443 -17.86 8.99 -16.48
CA ASN A 443 -18.70 10.17 -16.27
C ASN A 443 -19.80 10.29 -17.35
N GLU A 444 -21.05 10.52 -16.92
CA GLU A 444 -22.20 10.57 -17.82
C GLU A 444 -22.17 11.74 -18.81
N ASP A 445 -21.67 12.91 -18.41
CA ASP A 445 -21.63 14.09 -19.28
C ASP A 445 -20.58 13.93 -20.38
N PHE A 446 -19.44 13.31 -20.06
CA PHE A 446 -18.45 12.93 -21.07
C PHE A 446 -19.04 11.92 -22.07
N GLN A 447 -19.65 10.84 -21.58
CA GLN A 447 -20.24 9.78 -22.40
C GLN A 447 -21.40 10.27 -23.28
N ARG A 448 -22.15 11.26 -22.80
CA ARG A 448 -23.20 11.94 -23.56
C ARG A 448 -22.66 13.00 -24.50
N GLY A 449 -21.36 13.31 -24.53
CA GLY A 449 -20.78 14.29 -25.45
C GLY A 449 -21.06 15.75 -25.07
N LYS A 450 -21.12 16.05 -23.77
CA LYS A 450 -21.39 17.40 -23.22
C LYS A 450 -20.14 18.10 -22.68
N ALA A 451 -18.95 17.52 -22.88
CA ALA A 451 -17.73 18.11 -22.37
C ALA A 451 -17.44 19.47 -23.02
N THR A 452 -17.14 20.47 -22.20
CA THR A 452 -16.62 21.79 -22.61
C THR A 452 -15.21 21.97 -22.05
N VAL A 453 -14.54 23.08 -22.38
CA VAL A 453 -13.20 23.42 -21.84
C VAL A 453 -13.18 23.47 -20.31
N ARG A 454 -14.33 23.65 -19.65
CA ARG A 454 -14.46 23.65 -18.19
C ARG A 454 -14.81 22.30 -17.56
N PHE A 455 -14.93 21.23 -18.36
CA PHE A 455 -15.34 19.91 -17.87
C PHE A 455 -14.52 19.44 -16.67
N ILE A 456 -13.19 19.48 -16.72
CA ILE A 456 -12.37 19.01 -15.58
C ILE A 456 -12.59 19.87 -14.32
N PRO A 457 -12.53 21.23 -14.37
CA PRO A 457 -12.88 22.08 -13.22
C PRO A 457 -14.28 21.86 -12.63
N ASP A 458 -15.28 21.61 -13.47
CA ASP A 458 -16.68 21.50 -13.05
C ASP A 458 -17.00 20.09 -12.47
N HIS A 459 -16.08 19.13 -12.61
CA HIS A 459 -16.20 17.75 -12.12
C HIS A 459 -15.07 17.38 -11.14
N PRO A 460 -15.04 17.94 -9.91
CA PRO A 460 -13.99 17.68 -8.92
C PRO A 460 -13.91 16.20 -8.49
N GLU A 461 -14.99 15.43 -8.63
CA GLU A 461 -15.04 14.00 -8.33
C GLU A 461 -14.06 13.18 -9.18
N LEU A 462 -13.66 13.69 -10.36
CA LEU A 462 -12.67 13.03 -11.23
C LEU A 462 -11.30 12.85 -10.54
N MET A 463 -11.00 13.69 -9.54
CA MET A 463 -9.74 13.65 -8.79
C MET A 463 -9.73 12.58 -7.68
N LYS A 464 -10.86 11.92 -7.42
CA LYS A 464 -10.93 10.88 -6.39
C LYS A 464 -10.05 9.69 -6.75
N ALA A 465 -9.08 9.40 -5.88
CA ALA A 465 -8.12 8.33 -6.10
C ALA A 465 -8.81 6.95 -6.20
N HIS A 466 -8.43 6.19 -7.22
CA HIS A 466 -8.90 4.82 -7.39
C HIS A 466 -8.11 3.86 -6.49
N ASN A 467 -8.79 2.93 -5.80
CA ASN A 467 -8.13 1.99 -4.88
C ASN A 467 -7.51 0.79 -5.63
N PHE A 468 -6.40 1.04 -6.35
CA PHE A 468 -5.63 -0.03 -6.97
C PHE A 468 -4.84 -0.81 -5.91
N ARG A 469 -5.29 -2.05 -5.63
CA ARG A 469 -4.57 -2.93 -4.69
C ARG A 469 -3.26 -3.42 -5.30
N ASP A 470 -2.13 -3.21 -4.62
CA ASP A 470 -0.80 -3.68 -5.06
C ASP A 470 -0.23 -4.85 -4.25
N ARG A 471 -1.09 -5.83 -3.94
CA ARG A 471 -0.76 -6.95 -3.04
C ARG A 471 0.42 -7.80 -3.51
N GLY A 472 0.60 -7.95 -4.83
CA GLY A 472 1.70 -8.74 -5.40
C GLY A 472 3.06 -8.08 -5.15
N THR A 473 3.19 -6.81 -5.52
CA THR A 473 4.44 -6.05 -5.33
C THR A 473 4.78 -5.93 -3.84
N LYS A 474 3.82 -5.53 -2.98
CA LYS A 474 4.08 -5.40 -1.53
C LYS A 474 4.60 -6.71 -0.91
N LEU A 475 4.03 -7.85 -1.30
CA LEU A 475 4.49 -9.16 -0.85
C LEU A 475 5.88 -9.53 -1.38
N LEU A 476 6.19 -9.19 -2.63
CA LEU A 476 7.55 -9.36 -3.17
C LEU A 476 8.55 -8.44 -2.45
N SER A 477 8.16 -7.22 -2.06
CA SER A 477 8.99 -6.32 -1.27
C SER A 477 9.36 -6.91 0.09
N TYR A 478 8.42 -7.58 0.76
CA TYR A 478 8.73 -8.27 2.01
C TYR A 478 9.71 -9.42 1.80
N LEU A 479 9.47 -10.28 0.81
CA LEU A 479 10.39 -11.38 0.50
C LEU A 479 11.78 -10.87 0.12
N ALA A 480 11.84 -9.78 -0.65
CA ALA A 480 13.09 -9.13 -1.02
C ALA A 480 13.83 -8.58 0.21
N ASP A 481 13.11 -7.94 1.15
CA ASP A 481 13.70 -7.44 2.40
C ASP A 481 14.24 -8.59 3.25
N VAL A 482 13.50 -9.69 3.42
CA VAL A 482 13.97 -10.85 4.18
C VAL A 482 15.16 -11.53 3.50
N ILE A 483 15.18 -11.63 2.17
CA ILE A 483 16.30 -12.20 1.40
C ILE A 483 17.58 -11.37 1.56
N VAL A 484 17.48 -10.03 1.57
CA VAL A 484 18.65 -9.13 1.64
C VAL A 484 19.09 -8.86 3.08
N ASN A 485 18.14 -8.59 3.97
CA ASN A 485 18.37 -8.07 5.32
C ASN A 485 18.10 -9.10 6.43
N GLY A 486 17.54 -10.27 6.10
CA GLY A 486 17.08 -11.25 7.08
C GLY A 486 15.77 -10.84 7.78
N ASN A 487 15.20 -11.76 8.54
CA ASN A 487 14.08 -11.45 9.43
C ASN A 487 14.62 -11.04 10.82
N PRO A 488 14.20 -9.90 11.39
CA PRO A 488 14.73 -9.40 12.66
C PRO A 488 14.48 -10.35 13.86
N ASP A 489 13.47 -11.21 13.79
CA ASP A 489 13.17 -12.19 14.83
C ASP A 489 14.06 -13.44 14.76
N VAL A 490 14.75 -13.67 13.63
CA VAL A 490 15.62 -14.83 13.42
C VAL A 490 17.08 -14.38 13.37
N LYS A 491 17.77 -14.50 14.51
CA LYS A 491 19.20 -14.21 14.60
C LYS A 491 20.02 -15.41 14.13
N ASN A 492 20.98 -15.18 13.25
CA ASN A 492 21.94 -16.18 12.74
C ASN A 492 21.26 -17.47 12.22
N PRO A 493 20.43 -17.39 11.16
CA PRO A 493 19.80 -18.58 10.59
C PRO A 493 20.86 -19.60 10.11
N ASP A 494 20.56 -20.88 10.26
CA ASP A 494 21.42 -21.98 9.82
C ASP A 494 21.24 -22.17 8.30
N PRO A 495 22.24 -21.85 7.48
CA PRO A 495 22.12 -21.91 6.03
C PRO A 495 22.04 -23.37 5.51
N THR A 496 22.46 -24.35 6.31
CA THR A 496 22.48 -25.77 5.93
C THR A 496 21.14 -26.45 6.15
N ARG A 497 20.22 -25.81 6.89
CA ARG A 497 18.93 -26.39 7.23
C ARG A 497 18.01 -26.50 6.01
N THR A 498 17.33 -27.64 5.93
CA THR A 498 16.31 -27.94 4.91
C THR A 498 14.98 -28.18 5.58
N PHE A 499 13.93 -27.57 5.04
CA PHE A 499 12.57 -27.67 5.56
C PHE A 499 11.76 -28.65 4.72
N LEU A 500 11.26 -29.72 5.36
CA LEU A 500 10.40 -30.70 4.69
C LEU A 500 8.99 -30.13 4.54
N LYS A 501 8.29 -30.56 3.49
CA LYS A 501 6.88 -30.24 3.32
C LYS A 501 6.04 -31.12 4.27
N PRO A 502 5.23 -30.54 5.17
CA PRO A 502 4.44 -31.32 6.11
C PRO A 502 3.29 -32.03 5.36
N VAL A 503 3.00 -33.26 5.77
CA VAL A 503 1.95 -34.09 5.18
C VAL A 503 0.69 -33.96 6.02
N VAL A 504 -0.36 -33.39 5.44
CA VAL A 504 -1.67 -33.31 6.10
C VAL A 504 -2.33 -34.69 6.04
N PRO A 505 -2.86 -35.22 7.17
CA PRO A 505 -3.62 -36.47 7.15
C PRO A 505 -4.76 -36.42 6.14
N THR A 506 -5.04 -37.56 5.49
CA THR A 506 -6.00 -37.60 4.37
C THR A 506 -7.42 -37.44 4.88
N PHE A 507 -8.24 -36.68 4.16
CA PHE A 507 -9.67 -36.50 4.40
C PHE A 507 -10.40 -36.20 3.09
N ASP A 508 -11.71 -36.41 3.04
CA ASP A 508 -12.54 -35.98 1.91
C ASP A 508 -12.88 -34.48 2.05
N PRO A 509 -12.36 -33.59 1.18
CA PRO A 509 -12.62 -32.16 1.27
C PRO A 509 -14.07 -31.77 0.97
N PHE A 510 -14.86 -32.67 0.39
CA PHE A 510 -16.27 -32.45 0.05
C PHE A 510 -17.23 -33.07 1.07
N ALA A 511 -16.73 -33.84 2.05
CA ALA A 511 -17.56 -34.39 3.10
C ALA A 511 -18.19 -33.29 3.98
N GLU A 512 -19.43 -33.54 4.41
CA GLU A 512 -20.06 -32.75 5.45
C GLU A 512 -19.26 -32.88 6.75
N VAL A 513 -19.14 -31.76 7.49
CA VAL A 513 -18.46 -31.79 8.78
C VAL A 513 -19.36 -32.51 9.79
N PRO A 514 -18.90 -33.58 10.45
CA PRO A 514 -19.71 -34.26 11.44
C PRO A 514 -19.97 -33.37 12.66
N LYS A 515 -21.09 -33.60 13.36
CA LYS A 515 -21.42 -32.87 14.58
C LYS A 515 -20.35 -33.09 15.66
N GLY A 516 -19.98 -32.03 16.37
CA GLY A 516 -19.01 -32.05 17.47
C GLY A 516 -19.49 -31.33 18.72
N SER A 517 -18.55 -31.02 19.62
CA SER A 517 -18.84 -30.40 20.92
C SER A 517 -19.53 -29.03 20.82
N ARG A 518 -19.26 -28.26 19.76
CA ARG A 518 -19.93 -26.98 19.54
C ARG A 518 -21.38 -27.15 19.11
N ASP A 519 -21.65 -28.10 18.23
CA ASP A 519 -23.02 -28.39 17.82
C ASP A 519 -23.86 -28.81 19.04
N LEU A 520 -23.26 -29.57 19.97
CA LEU A 520 -23.88 -29.97 21.21
C LEU A 520 -24.22 -28.77 22.11
N LEU A 521 -23.31 -27.80 22.26
CA LEU A 521 -23.56 -26.56 23.00
C LEU A 521 -24.69 -25.75 22.37
N LEU A 522 -24.70 -25.63 21.03
CA LEU A 522 -25.72 -24.88 20.31
C LEU A 522 -27.09 -25.56 20.41
N GLU A 523 -27.15 -26.89 20.41
CA GLU A 523 -28.38 -27.67 20.53
C GLU A 523 -28.97 -27.64 21.95
N LYS A 524 -28.12 -27.83 22.98
CA LYS A 524 -28.57 -27.95 24.38
C LYS A 524 -28.66 -26.62 25.12
N GLY A 525 -28.02 -25.57 24.61
CA GLY A 525 -27.75 -24.36 25.37
C GLY A 525 -26.75 -24.60 26.51
N ARG A 526 -26.37 -23.54 27.21
CA ARG A 526 -25.27 -23.58 28.20
C ARG A 526 -25.57 -24.48 29.39
N ASP A 527 -26.70 -24.29 30.07
CA ASP A 527 -27.03 -25.05 31.27
C ASP A 527 -27.25 -26.54 30.92
N GLY A 528 -27.97 -26.84 29.83
CA GLY A 528 -28.15 -28.21 29.35
C GLY A 528 -26.85 -28.88 28.89
N PHE A 529 -25.88 -28.11 28.39
CA PHE A 529 -24.54 -28.60 28.08
C PHE A 529 -23.73 -28.92 29.35
N ILE A 530 -23.84 -28.08 30.38
CA ILE A 530 -23.22 -28.33 31.69
C ILE A 530 -23.83 -29.57 32.37
N ASP A 531 -25.15 -29.72 32.33
CA ASP A 531 -25.81 -30.91 32.88
C ASP A 531 -25.40 -32.19 32.16
N TRP A 532 -25.22 -32.11 30.83
CA TRP A 532 -24.65 -33.22 30.06
C TRP A 532 -23.23 -33.55 30.52
N LEU A 533 -22.35 -32.56 30.68
CA LEU A 533 -20.97 -32.78 31.11
C LEU A 533 -20.90 -33.39 32.52
N LYS A 534 -21.77 -32.97 33.45
CA LYS A 534 -21.86 -33.55 34.80
C LYS A 534 -22.30 -35.02 34.78
N ALA A 535 -23.13 -35.41 33.82
CA ALA A 535 -23.64 -36.77 33.69
C ALA A 535 -22.66 -37.71 32.97
N GLU A 536 -21.66 -37.16 32.27
CA GLU A 536 -20.71 -37.94 31.50
C GLU A 536 -19.71 -38.66 32.41
N LYS A 537 -19.40 -39.92 32.07
CA LYS A 537 -18.47 -40.74 32.85
C LYS A 537 -17.07 -40.71 32.27
N LYS A 538 -16.97 -40.46 30.96
CA LYS A 538 -15.72 -40.41 30.23
C LYS A 538 -14.93 -39.14 30.60
N ILE A 539 -13.61 -39.20 30.46
CA ILE A 539 -12.78 -38.01 30.52
C ILE A 539 -12.92 -37.22 29.21
N HIS A 540 -12.86 -35.91 29.30
CA HIS A 540 -12.81 -35.03 28.14
C HIS A 540 -11.42 -34.40 27.95
N TYR A 541 -11.09 -34.09 26.69
CA TYR A 541 -9.81 -33.52 26.31
C TYR A 541 -9.99 -32.14 25.69
N THR A 542 -9.17 -31.18 26.15
CA THR A 542 -8.98 -29.90 25.47
C THR A 542 -7.60 -29.88 24.82
N ASP A 543 -7.54 -29.73 23.50
CA ASP A 543 -6.27 -29.66 22.78
C ASP A 543 -5.72 -28.21 22.80
N THR A 544 -4.52 -28.03 23.34
CA THR A 544 -3.85 -26.72 23.49
C THR A 544 -2.82 -26.44 22.40
N THR A 545 -2.71 -27.32 21.39
CA THR A 545 -1.70 -27.25 20.32
C THR A 545 -1.72 -25.90 19.60
N PHE A 546 -2.89 -25.28 19.44
CA PHE A 546 -3.04 -24.01 18.69
C PHE A 546 -2.79 -22.76 19.56
N ARG A 547 -2.58 -22.91 20.88
CA ARG A 547 -2.37 -21.79 21.81
C ARG A 547 -1.23 -22.06 22.80
N ASP A 548 -1.47 -22.80 23.87
CA ASP A 548 -0.52 -22.88 24.99
C ASP A 548 0.75 -23.68 24.66
N ALA A 549 0.62 -24.70 23.81
CA ALA A 549 1.74 -25.56 23.45
C ALA A 549 2.88 -24.77 22.79
N HIS A 550 2.58 -24.06 21.71
CA HIS A 550 3.57 -23.22 21.03
C HIS A 550 3.89 -21.93 21.80
N GLN A 551 3.00 -21.44 22.67
CA GLN A 551 3.33 -20.37 23.60
C GLN A 551 4.47 -20.79 24.55
N SER A 552 4.45 -22.04 25.02
CA SER A 552 5.43 -22.59 25.96
C SER A 552 6.73 -23.01 25.28
N LEU A 553 6.63 -23.69 24.12
CA LEU A 553 7.78 -24.30 23.44
C LEU A 553 8.44 -23.39 22.40
N LEU A 554 7.67 -22.51 21.74
CA LEU A 554 8.08 -21.82 20.51
C LEU A 554 7.90 -20.29 20.62
N ALA A 555 7.91 -19.75 21.83
CA ALA A 555 7.70 -18.32 22.10
C ALA A 555 6.44 -17.74 21.39
N THR A 556 5.38 -18.53 21.29
CA THR A 556 4.10 -18.15 20.64
C THR A 556 4.21 -17.85 19.14
N ARG A 557 5.29 -18.30 18.47
CA ARG A 557 5.57 -17.93 17.08
C ARG A 557 4.78 -18.71 16.03
N MET A 558 4.01 -19.74 16.42
CA MET A 558 3.24 -20.55 15.47
C MET A 558 2.28 -19.70 14.64
N ARG A 559 2.38 -19.83 13.31
CA ARG A 559 1.66 -19.01 12.34
C ARG A 559 0.33 -19.65 11.94
N MET A 560 -0.61 -18.78 11.60
CA MET A 560 -1.96 -19.13 11.15
C MET A 560 -1.97 -20.12 9.97
N VAL A 561 -1.03 -19.98 9.02
CA VAL A 561 -0.99 -20.84 7.82
C VAL A 561 -0.77 -22.31 8.18
N ASP A 562 0.09 -22.59 9.16
CA ASP A 562 0.41 -23.96 9.56
C ASP A 562 -0.76 -24.59 10.33
N MET A 563 -1.48 -23.81 11.12
CA MET A 563 -2.73 -24.24 11.78
C MET A 563 -3.83 -24.53 10.74
N LEU A 564 -4.01 -23.62 9.76
CA LEU A 564 -5.09 -23.73 8.78
C LEU A 564 -4.93 -24.89 7.80
N ASN A 565 -3.70 -25.25 7.46
CA ASN A 565 -3.41 -26.35 6.54
C ASN A 565 -3.95 -27.70 7.07
N VAL A 566 -4.04 -27.87 8.39
CA VAL A 566 -4.47 -29.12 9.03
C VAL A 566 -5.86 -29.03 9.68
N ALA A 567 -6.33 -27.83 10.00
CA ALA A 567 -7.58 -27.59 10.74
C ALA A 567 -8.81 -28.30 10.14
N ARG A 568 -9.01 -28.24 8.82
CA ARG A 568 -10.18 -28.86 8.17
C ARG A 568 -10.12 -30.39 8.22
N SER A 569 -8.94 -30.97 8.03
CA SER A 569 -8.72 -32.41 8.20
C SER A 569 -9.10 -32.83 9.60
N TYR A 570 -8.62 -32.10 10.62
CA TYR A 570 -8.89 -32.39 12.01
C TYR A 570 -10.40 -32.37 12.33
N ALA A 571 -11.12 -31.33 11.89
CA ALA A 571 -12.56 -31.20 12.11
C ALA A 571 -13.41 -32.33 11.49
N ILE A 572 -12.98 -32.90 10.36
CA ILE A 572 -13.69 -34.00 9.68
C ILE A 572 -13.34 -35.34 10.32
N ASN A 573 -12.06 -35.57 10.60
CA ASN A 573 -11.54 -36.86 11.01
C ASN A 573 -11.66 -37.14 12.52
N GLN A 574 -11.74 -36.09 13.36
CA GLN A 574 -11.77 -36.18 14.83
C GLN A 574 -12.91 -35.32 15.44
N PRO A 575 -14.18 -35.49 15.01
CA PRO A 575 -15.27 -34.58 15.40
C PRO A 575 -15.78 -34.78 16.84
N ALA A 576 -15.66 -35.99 17.40
CA ALA A 576 -16.23 -36.37 18.71
C ALA A 576 -15.18 -36.49 19.84
N ASP A 577 -13.90 -36.35 19.52
CA ASP A 577 -12.79 -36.74 20.39
C ASP A 577 -12.36 -35.58 21.32
N LEU A 578 -12.72 -34.34 20.98
CA LEU A 578 -12.38 -33.13 21.72
C LEU A 578 -13.59 -32.48 22.39
N PHE A 579 -13.38 -32.05 23.63
CA PHE A 579 -14.27 -31.09 24.29
C PHE A 579 -14.07 -29.70 23.71
N SER A 580 -12.84 -29.19 23.68
CA SER A 580 -12.52 -27.91 23.04
C SER A 580 -11.14 -27.92 22.39
N MET A 581 -10.90 -26.97 21.48
CA MET A 581 -9.58 -26.62 20.98
C MET A 581 -9.25 -25.23 21.50
N GLU A 582 -8.16 -25.09 22.23
CA GLU A 582 -7.68 -23.80 22.69
C GLU A 582 -6.88 -23.13 21.57
N VAL A 583 -7.43 -22.05 21.02
CA VAL A 583 -6.91 -21.42 19.78
C VAL A 583 -6.50 -19.97 19.95
N TRP A 584 -6.84 -19.35 21.09
CA TRP A 584 -6.81 -17.89 21.22
C TRP A 584 -6.56 -17.40 22.65
N GLY A 585 -6.32 -16.10 22.79
CA GLY A 585 -5.99 -15.49 24.07
C GLY A 585 -4.55 -15.77 24.53
N GLY A 586 -4.25 -15.50 25.79
CA GLY A 586 -2.87 -15.47 26.28
C GLY A 586 -2.00 -14.52 25.47
N ALA A 587 -0.78 -14.94 25.13
CA ALA A 587 0.16 -14.09 24.37
C ALA A 587 -0.15 -14.02 22.85
N THR A 588 -1.07 -14.84 22.34
CA THR A 588 -1.26 -14.99 20.88
C THR A 588 -1.74 -13.70 20.21
N PHE A 589 -2.49 -12.85 20.92
CA PHE A 589 -3.05 -11.62 20.35
C PHE A 589 -1.95 -10.59 20.03
N ASP A 590 -1.15 -10.22 21.03
CA ASP A 590 0.00 -9.31 20.86
C ASP A 590 1.05 -9.90 19.92
N VAL A 591 1.42 -11.18 20.09
CA VAL A 591 2.47 -11.80 19.26
C VAL A 591 2.07 -11.88 17.79
N ALA A 592 0.80 -12.11 17.49
CA ALA A 592 0.31 -12.12 16.12
C ALA A 592 0.54 -10.76 15.44
N LEU A 593 0.17 -9.66 16.10
CA LEU A 593 0.35 -8.30 15.57
C LEU A 593 1.84 -7.91 15.53
N ARG A 594 2.54 -8.08 16.66
CA ARG A 594 3.90 -7.56 16.88
C ARG A 594 4.95 -8.27 16.05
N PHE A 595 4.96 -9.61 16.08
CA PHE A 595 6.05 -10.42 15.53
C PHE A 595 5.63 -11.11 14.24
N LEU A 596 4.43 -11.69 14.20
CA LEU A 596 3.97 -12.44 13.03
C LEU A 596 3.32 -11.57 11.95
N LYS A 597 3.16 -10.27 12.24
CA LYS A 597 2.56 -9.25 11.36
C LYS A 597 1.22 -9.75 10.78
N ALA A 598 0.37 -10.25 11.65
CA ALA A 598 -0.88 -10.89 11.32
C ALA A 598 -2.00 -10.49 12.29
N ASP A 599 -3.17 -10.17 11.73
CA ASP A 599 -4.38 -9.94 12.52
C ASP A 599 -4.85 -11.21 13.26
N PRO A 600 -4.94 -11.21 14.60
CA PRO A 600 -5.44 -12.33 15.38
C PRO A 600 -6.92 -12.61 15.12
N TRP A 601 -7.75 -11.61 14.82
CA TRP A 601 -9.18 -11.80 14.52
C TRP A 601 -9.36 -12.58 13.23
N ARG A 602 -8.58 -12.26 12.21
CA ARG A 602 -8.53 -13.07 10.98
C ARG A 602 -8.12 -14.51 11.23
N ARG A 603 -7.20 -14.78 12.16
CA ARG A 603 -6.84 -16.16 12.57
C ARG A 603 -8.08 -16.87 13.12
N LEU A 604 -8.77 -16.25 14.08
CA LEU A 604 -10.01 -16.78 14.66
C LEU A 604 -11.07 -17.08 13.59
N ARG A 605 -11.34 -16.12 12.70
CA ARG A 605 -12.31 -16.26 11.59
C ARG A 605 -12.01 -17.47 10.71
N LYS A 606 -10.76 -17.58 10.26
CA LYS A 606 -10.37 -18.63 9.30
C LYS A 606 -10.38 -20.00 9.97
N LEU A 607 -9.93 -20.10 11.22
CA LEU A 607 -10.00 -21.34 11.98
C LEU A 607 -11.44 -21.75 12.22
N ARG A 608 -12.33 -20.82 12.61
CA ARG A 608 -13.75 -21.10 12.82
C ARG A 608 -14.43 -21.62 11.56
N THR A 609 -14.08 -21.04 10.41
CA THR A 609 -14.60 -21.51 9.12
C THR A 609 -14.11 -22.92 8.79
N ALA A 610 -12.86 -23.25 9.13
CA ALA A 610 -12.29 -24.58 8.90
C ALA A 610 -12.82 -25.64 9.87
N MET A 611 -13.09 -25.25 11.13
CA MET A 611 -13.51 -26.11 12.25
C MET A 611 -14.83 -25.61 12.86
N PRO A 612 -15.97 -25.77 12.16
CA PRO A 612 -17.25 -25.22 12.61
C PRO A 612 -17.89 -26.00 13.77
N ASN A 613 -17.47 -27.24 14.02
CA ASN A 613 -18.08 -28.22 14.93
C ASN A 613 -17.37 -28.35 16.30
N THR A 614 -16.18 -27.77 16.47
CA THR A 614 -15.39 -27.85 17.72
C THR A 614 -15.57 -26.59 18.57
N LEU A 615 -15.73 -26.74 19.89
CA LEU A 615 -15.69 -25.57 20.80
C LEU A 615 -14.33 -24.88 20.71
N PHE A 616 -14.32 -23.58 20.49
CA PHE A 616 -13.09 -22.80 20.61
C PHE A 616 -12.99 -22.19 21.99
N GLN A 617 -11.85 -22.48 22.61
CA GLN A 617 -11.48 -21.96 23.90
C GLN A 617 -10.45 -20.84 23.76
N MET A 618 -10.56 -19.84 24.63
CA MET A 618 -9.52 -18.83 24.83
C MET A 618 -9.15 -18.66 26.29
N LEU A 619 -7.89 -18.27 26.54
CA LEU A 619 -7.45 -17.77 27.84
C LEU A 619 -7.63 -16.26 27.94
N LEU A 620 -8.45 -15.81 28.90
CA LEU A 620 -8.78 -14.41 29.15
C LEU A 620 -8.36 -14.01 30.56
N ARG A 621 -7.69 -12.87 30.71
CA ARG A 621 -7.42 -12.28 32.02
C ARG A 621 -8.58 -11.39 32.44
N GLY A 622 -9.17 -11.66 33.60
CA GLY A 622 -10.46 -11.09 34.02
C GLY A 622 -10.53 -9.56 34.00
N SER A 623 -9.47 -8.90 34.46
CA SER A 623 -9.40 -7.44 34.56
C SER A 623 -8.98 -6.74 33.26
N ASN A 624 -8.33 -7.45 32.32
CA ASN A 624 -7.59 -6.79 31.23
C ASN A 624 -7.78 -7.45 29.85
N ALA A 625 -8.70 -8.41 29.74
CA ALA A 625 -8.90 -9.25 28.56
C ALA A 625 -7.62 -9.95 28.08
N VAL A 626 -7.00 -9.44 27.02
CA VAL A 626 -5.73 -9.95 26.46
C VAL A 626 -4.57 -8.98 26.66
N GLY A 627 -4.84 -7.71 27.03
CA GLY A 627 -3.83 -6.66 27.15
C GLY A 627 -2.95 -6.76 28.40
N TYR A 628 -2.00 -5.84 28.57
CA TYR A 628 -0.99 -5.89 29.65
C TYR A 628 -1.30 -5.04 30.89
N LYS A 629 -2.13 -4.00 30.78
CA LYS A 629 -2.51 -3.07 31.86
C LYS A 629 -4.00 -3.14 32.19
N ALA A 630 -4.45 -2.48 33.26
CA ALA A 630 -5.87 -2.30 33.57
C ALA A 630 -6.60 -1.53 32.45
N TYR A 631 -7.83 -1.94 32.16
CA TYR A 631 -8.71 -1.29 31.18
C TYR A 631 -10.09 -0.99 31.80
N PRO A 632 -10.80 0.04 31.31
CA PRO A 632 -12.19 0.28 31.73
C PRO A 632 -13.08 -0.92 31.43
N ASP A 633 -14.07 -1.16 32.29
CA ASP A 633 -14.94 -2.34 32.19
C ASP A 633 -15.69 -2.40 30.85
N ASN A 634 -16.11 -1.26 30.29
CA ASN A 634 -16.82 -1.23 29.00
C ASN A 634 -15.96 -1.70 27.81
N LEU A 635 -14.64 -1.55 27.86
CA LEU A 635 -13.72 -2.08 26.84
C LEU A 635 -13.62 -3.61 26.93
N ILE A 636 -13.54 -4.15 28.15
CA ILE A 636 -13.48 -5.61 28.40
C ILE A 636 -14.79 -6.26 27.95
N ILE A 637 -15.92 -5.66 28.32
CA ILE A 637 -17.26 -6.12 27.94
C ILE A 637 -17.36 -6.23 26.42
N LYS A 638 -17.04 -5.14 25.70
CA LYS A 638 -17.11 -5.09 24.24
C LYS A 638 -16.14 -6.10 23.59
N PHE A 639 -14.96 -6.32 24.16
CA PHE A 639 -14.03 -7.34 23.66
C PHE A 639 -14.61 -8.75 23.76
N ILE A 640 -15.20 -9.11 24.91
CA ILE A 640 -15.84 -10.42 25.12
C ILE A 640 -17.00 -10.63 24.15
N GLU A 641 -17.85 -9.61 23.97
CA GLU A 641 -18.99 -9.66 23.05
C GLU A 641 -18.53 -9.88 21.60
N GLU A 642 -17.52 -9.14 21.13
CA GLU A 642 -16.98 -9.30 19.77
C GLU A 642 -16.25 -10.64 19.58
N ALA A 643 -15.55 -11.13 20.62
CA ALA A 643 -14.90 -12.43 20.62
C ALA A 643 -15.91 -13.59 20.55
N ALA A 644 -17.06 -13.48 21.22
CA ALA A 644 -18.11 -14.49 21.18
C ALA A 644 -18.93 -14.44 19.87
N THR A 645 -19.27 -13.24 19.40
CA THR A 645 -20.15 -13.03 18.24
C THR A 645 -19.50 -13.51 16.93
N GLY A 646 -18.18 -13.31 16.78
CA GLY A 646 -17.44 -13.74 15.59
C GLY A 646 -17.67 -12.84 14.37
N PHE A 647 -17.91 -13.45 13.20
CA PHE A 647 -17.86 -12.77 11.90
C PHE A 647 -19.12 -13.00 11.05
N PRO A 648 -19.52 -12.04 10.21
CA PRO A 648 -20.69 -12.20 9.33
C PRO A 648 -20.52 -13.35 8.34
N THR A 649 -21.56 -14.18 8.20
CA THR A 649 -21.72 -15.14 7.11
C THR A 649 -22.47 -14.50 5.95
N HIS A 650 -22.16 -14.90 4.73
CA HIS A 650 -22.77 -14.33 3.53
C HIS A 650 -23.35 -15.42 2.63
N ASP A 651 -24.46 -15.13 1.95
CA ASP A 651 -24.99 -15.97 0.88
C ASP A 651 -24.19 -15.80 -0.43
N ARG A 652 -24.70 -16.42 -1.50
CA ARG A 652 -24.08 -16.36 -2.84
C ARG A 652 -24.10 -14.96 -3.45
N ASP A 653 -25.04 -14.11 -3.03
CA ASP A 653 -25.23 -12.73 -3.51
C ASP A 653 -24.48 -11.72 -2.64
N GLY A 654 -23.78 -12.19 -1.60
CA GLY A 654 -22.98 -11.37 -0.70
C GLY A 654 -23.80 -10.66 0.39
N GLN A 655 -25.04 -11.08 0.64
CA GLN A 655 -25.86 -10.56 1.72
C GLN A 655 -25.56 -11.29 3.03
N VAL A 656 -25.58 -10.56 4.15
CA VAL A 656 -25.30 -11.13 5.47
C VAL A 656 -26.45 -12.05 5.89
N THR A 657 -26.15 -13.34 6.08
CA THR A 657 -27.12 -14.36 6.50
C THR A 657 -27.10 -14.67 8.00
N GLY A 658 -26.12 -14.15 8.73
CA GLY A 658 -25.94 -14.41 10.15
C GLY A 658 -24.51 -14.19 10.61
N MET A 659 -24.16 -14.78 11.76
CA MET A 659 -22.82 -14.73 12.34
C MET A 659 -22.26 -16.15 12.49
N THR A 660 -20.97 -16.30 12.25
CA THR A 660 -20.23 -17.58 12.39
C THR A 660 -20.14 -18.06 13.84
N GLY A 661 -20.28 -17.17 14.82
CA GLY A 661 -19.78 -17.38 16.19
C GLY A 661 -18.25 -17.29 16.22
N GLY A 662 -17.69 -17.06 17.42
CA GLY A 662 -16.24 -16.94 17.62
C GLY A 662 -15.73 -17.92 18.66
N ILE A 663 -15.48 -17.39 19.86
CA ILE A 663 -15.07 -18.14 21.06
C ILE A 663 -16.31 -18.68 21.78
N ASP A 664 -16.30 -19.98 22.06
CA ASP A 664 -17.41 -20.65 22.73
C ASP A 664 -17.12 -20.90 24.23
N LEU A 665 -15.84 -20.90 24.64
CA LEU A 665 -15.43 -21.08 26.04
C LEU A 665 -14.36 -20.06 26.43
N PHE A 666 -14.68 -19.22 27.42
CA PHE A 666 -13.78 -18.23 27.98
C PHE A 666 -13.21 -18.75 29.30
N ARG A 667 -11.92 -19.11 29.28
CA ARG A 667 -11.16 -19.48 30.47
C ARG A 667 -10.66 -18.20 31.14
N ILE A 668 -11.34 -17.76 32.18
CA ILE A 668 -11.13 -16.49 32.88
C ILE A 668 -10.26 -16.72 34.11
N PHE A 669 -9.13 -16.04 34.21
CA PHE A 669 -8.25 -16.10 35.37
C PHE A 669 -7.82 -14.71 35.84
N ASP A 670 -7.39 -14.62 37.09
CA ASP A 670 -6.68 -13.46 37.65
C ASP A 670 -5.29 -13.90 38.11
N SER A 671 -4.28 -13.04 37.92
CA SER A 671 -2.89 -13.40 38.22
C SER A 671 -2.56 -13.56 39.70
N LEU A 672 -3.47 -13.14 40.58
CA LEU A 672 -3.37 -13.21 42.03
C LEU A 672 -4.52 -14.03 42.65
N ASN A 673 -5.31 -14.75 41.82
CA ASN A 673 -6.56 -15.42 42.21
C ASN A 673 -7.60 -14.48 42.86
N TRP A 674 -7.58 -13.19 42.51
CA TRP A 674 -8.52 -12.25 43.10
C TRP A 674 -9.88 -12.29 42.40
N VAL A 675 -10.88 -12.92 43.04
CA VAL A 675 -12.21 -13.16 42.45
C VAL A 675 -12.89 -11.87 41.96
N LYS A 676 -12.75 -10.76 42.70
CA LYS A 676 -13.30 -9.46 42.31
C LYS A 676 -12.87 -9.00 40.91
N ASN A 677 -11.64 -9.31 40.51
CA ASN A 677 -11.13 -8.97 39.17
C ASN A 677 -11.70 -9.85 38.05
N MET A 678 -12.33 -10.98 38.38
CA MET A 678 -12.93 -11.89 37.41
C MET A 678 -14.44 -11.69 37.23
N GLU A 679 -15.12 -11.12 38.23
CA GLU A 679 -16.58 -10.97 38.28
C GLU A 679 -17.17 -10.33 37.02
N VAL A 680 -16.60 -9.22 36.53
CA VAL A 680 -17.09 -8.54 35.32
C VAL A 680 -17.02 -9.45 34.11
N SER A 681 -15.88 -10.10 33.88
CA SER A 681 -15.70 -11.01 32.75
C SER A 681 -16.62 -12.22 32.84
N ILE A 682 -16.76 -12.84 34.03
CA ILE A 682 -17.65 -14.00 34.25
C ILE A 682 -19.09 -13.61 33.95
N LYS A 683 -19.53 -12.49 34.52
CA LYS A 683 -20.88 -11.94 34.33
C LYS A 683 -21.14 -11.63 32.86
N THR A 684 -20.23 -10.95 32.17
CA THR A 684 -20.40 -10.63 30.73
C THR A 684 -20.52 -11.88 29.88
N VAL A 685 -19.67 -12.89 30.07
CA VAL A 685 -19.78 -14.14 29.29
C VAL A 685 -21.13 -14.80 29.58
N ARG A 686 -21.57 -14.85 30.84
CA ARG A 686 -22.85 -15.45 31.24
C ARG A 686 -24.07 -14.66 30.74
N GLU A 687 -24.06 -13.34 30.79
CA GLU A 687 -25.27 -12.54 30.53
C GLU A 687 -25.35 -12.02 29.09
N ASN A 688 -24.21 -11.69 28.48
CA ASN A 688 -24.17 -10.99 27.18
C ASN A 688 -23.84 -11.91 26.00
N THR A 689 -23.48 -13.17 26.25
CA THR A 689 -23.05 -14.10 25.19
C THR A 689 -23.77 -15.45 25.28
N LYS A 690 -23.58 -16.30 24.26
CA LYS A 690 -24.00 -17.71 24.27
C LYS A 690 -22.87 -18.68 24.65
N SER A 691 -21.73 -18.13 25.09
CA SER A 691 -20.52 -18.87 25.41
C SER A 691 -20.48 -19.31 26.88
N LEU A 692 -19.58 -20.23 27.19
CA LEU A 692 -19.34 -20.77 28.53
C LEU A 692 -18.28 -19.93 29.25
N ALA A 693 -18.56 -19.60 30.51
CA ALA A 693 -17.61 -18.96 31.41
C ALA A 693 -16.94 -20.04 32.28
N GLU A 694 -15.64 -20.26 32.09
CA GLU A 694 -14.84 -21.15 32.91
C GLU A 694 -13.94 -20.31 33.81
N ALA A 695 -14.20 -20.30 35.12
CA ALA A 695 -13.43 -19.50 36.07
C ALA A 695 -12.26 -20.30 36.62
N CYS A 696 -11.07 -19.70 36.67
CA CYS A 696 -9.84 -20.38 37.03
C CYS A 696 -9.37 -20.07 38.44
N ILE A 697 -8.88 -21.09 39.12
CA ILE A 697 -7.99 -20.96 40.27
C ILE A 697 -6.59 -21.37 39.82
N CYS A 698 -5.64 -20.45 39.89
CA CYS A 698 -4.23 -20.75 39.63
C CYS A 698 -3.64 -21.51 40.83
N TYR A 699 -2.99 -22.64 40.58
CA TYR A 699 -2.39 -23.47 41.62
C TYR A 699 -0.94 -23.04 41.93
N SER A 700 -0.60 -22.93 43.21
CA SER A 700 0.76 -22.63 43.69
C SER A 700 1.00 -23.30 45.05
N GLY A 701 2.26 -23.46 45.46
CA GLY A 701 2.58 -24.13 46.71
C GLY A 701 2.41 -25.65 46.62
N ASP A 702 2.17 -26.27 47.77
CA ASP A 702 2.02 -27.73 47.89
C ASP A 702 1.07 -28.04 49.05
N ILE A 703 -0.16 -28.46 48.72
CA ILE A 703 -1.18 -28.78 49.74
C ILE A 703 -0.82 -29.99 50.60
N THR A 704 0.15 -30.81 50.18
CA THR A 704 0.62 -31.99 50.92
C THR A 704 1.77 -31.66 51.88
N ASP A 705 2.33 -30.45 51.81
CA ASP A 705 3.38 -29.99 52.73
C ASP A 705 2.77 -29.21 53.91
N PRO A 706 2.75 -29.78 55.13
CA PRO A 706 2.15 -29.10 56.29
C PRO A 706 2.88 -27.82 56.71
N LYS A 707 4.09 -27.56 56.18
CA LYS A 707 4.81 -26.29 56.42
C LYS A 707 4.32 -25.16 55.51
N LYS A 708 3.67 -25.46 54.38
CA LYS A 708 3.15 -24.48 53.44
C LYS A 708 1.68 -24.19 53.72
N THR A 709 1.42 -23.24 54.63
CA THR A 709 0.06 -22.96 55.11
C THR A 709 -0.71 -21.91 54.31
N LYS A 710 -0.07 -21.13 53.44
CA LYS A 710 -0.74 -20.03 52.72
C LYS A 710 -1.72 -20.53 51.65
N PHE A 711 -1.31 -21.51 50.87
CA PHE A 711 -2.11 -22.09 49.78
C PHE A 711 -2.51 -23.52 50.17
N ASP A 712 -3.25 -23.64 51.27
CA ASP A 712 -3.74 -24.92 51.77
C ASP A 712 -5.01 -25.39 51.01
N LEU A 713 -5.54 -26.55 51.37
CA LEU A 713 -6.74 -27.08 50.73
C LEU A 713 -7.98 -26.19 50.92
N ASN A 714 -8.09 -25.52 52.07
CA ASN A 714 -9.23 -24.66 52.38
C ASN A 714 -9.24 -23.38 51.53
N TYR A 715 -8.07 -22.83 51.21
CA TYR A 715 -7.91 -21.74 50.26
C TYR A 715 -8.56 -22.06 48.90
N TYR A 716 -8.22 -23.21 48.32
CA TYR A 716 -8.77 -23.64 47.03
C TYR A 716 -10.29 -23.91 47.09
N VAL A 717 -10.76 -24.57 48.14
CA VAL A 717 -12.20 -24.84 48.36
C VAL A 717 -13.00 -23.53 48.51
N THR A 718 -12.45 -22.54 49.21
CA THR A 718 -13.10 -21.24 49.41
C THR A 718 -13.23 -20.49 48.10
N LEU A 719 -12.16 -20.43 47.30
CA LEU A 719 -12.19 -19.79 45.98
C LEU A 719 -13.17 -20.49 45.02
N ALA A 720 -13.24 -21.83 45.05
CA ALA A 720 -14.18 -22.57 44.21
C ALA A 720 -15.64 -22.18 44.49
N LYS A 721 -16.03 -22.08 45.77
CA LYS A 721 -17.37 -21.63 46.17
C LYS A 721 -17.66 -20.18 45.77
N GLN A 722 -16.67 -19.30 45.89
CA GLN A 722 -16.79 -17.90 45.45
C GLN A 722 -17.01 -17.80 43.94
N LEU A 723 -16.28 -18.58 43.14
CA LEU A 723 -16.39 -18.60 41.68
C LEU A 723 -17.70 -19.22 41.19
N GLU A 724 -18.19 -20.27 41.86
CA GLU A 724 -19.54 -20.80 41.61
C GLU A 724 -20.62 -19.74 41.90
N SER A 725 -20.48 -19.03 43.02
CA SER A 725 -21.39 -17.93 43.39
C SER A 725 -21.34 -16.76 42.39
N ALA A 726 -20.18 -16.53 41.76
CA ALA A 726 -20.01 -15.52 40.71
C ALA A 726 -20.67 -15.92 39.36
N GLY A 727 -21.21 -17.14 39.25
CA GLY A 727 -21.95 -17.61 38.07
C GLY A 727 -21.12 -18.34 37.02
N ALA A 728 -19.93 -18.85 37.39
CA ALA A 728 -19.14 -19.69 36.50
C ALA A 728 -19.92 -20.94 36.06
N HIS A 729 -19.70 -21.39 34.83
CA HIS A 729 -20.28 -22.64 34.30
C HIS A 729 -19.35 -23.83 34.55
N LEU A 730 -18.04 -23.59 34.55
CA LEU A 730 -16.99 -24.57 34.84
C LEU A 730 -15.97 -23.97 35.80
N LEU A 731 -15.31 -24.83 36.57
CA LEU A 731 -14.16 -24.49 37.39
C LEU A 731 -12.88 -25.03 36.74
N CYS A 732 -11.89 -24.18 36.50
CA CYS A 732 -10.57 -24.60 36.02
C CYS A 732 -9.55 -24.54 37.15
N ILE A 733 -8.75 -25.60 37.31
CA ILE A 733 -7.53 -25.57 38.10
C ILE A 733 -6.37 -25.37 37.14
N LYS A 734 -5.79 -24.16 37.18
CA LYS A 734 -4.69 -23.76 36.31
C LYS A 734 -3.35 -23.92 37.03
N ASP A 735 -2.74 -25.07 36.90
CA ASP A 735 -1.37 -25.33 37.33
C ASP A 735 -0.36 -24.87 36.27
N MET A 736 -0.14 -23.56 36.19
CA MET A 736 0.68 -22.90 35.16
C MET A 736 2.18 -23.25 35.17
N ALA A 737 2.66 -23.88 36.25
CA ALA A 737 4.06 -24.23 36.41
C ALA A 737 4.31 -25.75 36.44
N GLY A 738 3.27 -26.58 36.64
CA GLY A 738 3.45 -28.02 36.79
C GLY A 738 3.82 -28.41 38.22
N LEU A 739 3.20 -27.78 39.20
CA LEU A 739 3.47 -27.97 40.62
C LEU A 739 2.58 -29.04 41.26
N LEU A 740 1.42 -29.32 40.67
CA LEU A 740 0.45 -30.26 41.24
C LEU A 740 0.98 -31.70 41.10
N LYS A 741 1.42 -32.25 42.24
CA LYS A 741 1.91 -33.63 42.35
C LYS A 741 0.74 -34.63 42.26
N PRO A 742 0.99 -35.89 41.90
CA PRO A 742 -0.08 -36.87 41.73
C PRO A 742 -0.95 -37.10 42.97
N LEU A 743 -0.37 -37.17 44.17
CA LEU A 743 -1.14 -37.34 45.41
C LEU A 743 -1.94 -36.09 45.76
N ALA A 744 -1.33 -34.91 45.59
CA ALA A 744 -2.01 -33.62 45.75
C ALA A 744 -3.20 -33.49 44.79
N ALA A 745 -3.09 -34.01 43.56
CA ALA A 745 -4.20 -34.00 42.62
C ALA A 745 -5.40 -34.82 43.11
N THR A 746 -5.17 -35.99 43.70
CA THR A 746 -6.25 -36.78 44.29
C THR A 746 -6.96 -36.01 45.41
N GLU A 747 -6.19 -35.44 46.36
CA GLU A 747 -6.75 -34.70 47.49
C GLU A 747 -7.50 -33.43 47.05
N LEU A 748 -6.89 -32.64 46.15
CA LEU A 748 -7.48 -31.41 45.64
C LEU A 748 -8.77 -31.67 44.87
N ILE A 749 -8.73 -32.58 43.90
CA ILE A 749 -9.89 -32.84 43.04
C ILE A 749 -11.06 -33.39 43.86
N GLN A 750 -10.82 -34.34 44.77
CA GLN A 750 -11.87 -34.88 45.62
C GLN A 750 -12.51 -33.77 46.48
N ALA A 751 -11.69 -32.96 47.15
CA ALA A 751 -12.19 -31.88 47.98
C ALA A 751 -13.00 -30.83 47.19
N LEU A 752 -12.61 -30.55 45.95
CA LEU A 752 -13.34 -29.64 45.07
C LEU A 752 -14.66 -30.26 44.59
N LYS A 753 -14.69 -31.54 44.20
CA LYS A 753 -15.93 -32.23 43.81
C LYS A 753 -16.93 -32.32 44.97
N ASP A 754 -16.45 -32.39 46.21
CA ASP A 754 -17.30 -32.35 47.40
C ASP A 754 -17.79 -30.92 47.72
N ALA A 755 -17.05 -29.89 47.31
CA ALA A 755 -17.29 -28.50 47.68
C ALA A 755 -18.11 -27.68 46.68
N THR A 756 -18.09 -28.05 45.39
CA THR A 756 -18.78 -27.33 44.31
C THR A 756 -19.49 -28.28 43.36
N SER A 757 -20.59 -27.83 42.75
CA SER A 757 -21.31 -28.61 41.75
C SER A 757 -20.74 -28.45 40.34
N LEU A 758 -19.80 -27.53 40.13
CA LEU A 758 -19.24 -27.22 38.81
C LEU A 758 -18.38 -28.38 38.27
N PRO A 759 -18.44 -28.67 36.95
CA PRO A 759 -17.45 -29.52 36.32
C PRO A 759 -16.04 -28.92 36.47
N ILE A 760 -15.07 -29.79 36.73
CA ILE A 760 -13.68 -29.41 36.98
C ILE A 760 -12.84 -29.70 35.73
N HIS A 761 -12.16 -28.66 35.27
CA HIS A 761 -11.20 -28.70 34.18
C HIS A 761 -9.78 -28.55 34.74
N LEU A 762 -8.92 -29.55 34.58
CA LEU A 762 -7.54 -29.48 35.05
C LEU A 762 -6.56 -29.16 33.92
N HIS A 763 -5.85 -28.05 34.10
CA HIS A 763 -4.77 -27.61 33.24
C HIS A 763 -3.44 -27.70 33.99
N THR A 764 -2.44 -28.38 33.44
CA THR A 764 -1.08 -28.42 34.00
C THR A 764 -0.02 -28.36 32.89
N HIS A 765 1.23 -28.13 33.28
CA HIS A 765 2.40 -28.19 32.42
C HIS A 765 3.30 -29.35 32.85
N ASP A 766 3.86 -30.10 31.91
CA ASP A 766 4.70 -31.27 32.15
C ASP A 766 6.17 -30.91 32.46
N THR A 767 6.39 -29.74 33.07
CA THR A 767 7.73 -29.17 33.32
C THR A 767 8.57 -30.10 34.19
N SER A 768 7.93 -30.82 35.11
CA SER A 768 8.60 -31.81 35.97
C SER A 768 8.71 -33.20 35.36
N GLY A 769 7.98 -33.48 34.27
CA GLY A 769 7.97 -34.77 33.58
C GLY A 769 7.12 -35.86 34.26
N ILE A 770 6.26 -35.51 35.22
CA ILE A 770 5.40 -36.47 35.93
C ILE A 770 3.91 -36.13 35.84
N GLN A 771 3.52 -35.17 35.00
CA GLN A 771 2.15 -34.65 35.01
C GLN A 771 1.15 -35.57 34.32
N SER A 772 1.62 -36.49 33.49
CA SER A 772 0.81 -37.62 33.03
C SER A 772 0.30 -38.47 34.20
N ALA A 773 1.12 -38.69 35.23
CA ALA A 773 0.69 -39.36 36.46
C ALA A 773 -0.27 -38.49 37.29
N THR A 774 -0.06 -37.17 37.32
CA THR A 774 -1.00 -36.21 37.92
C THR A 774 -2.37 -36.29 37.26
N TYR A 775 -2.43 -36.35 35.93
CA TYR A 775 -3.67 -36.54 35.20
C TYR A 775 -4.34 -37.86 35.49
N LEU A 776 -3.60 -38.98 35.50
CA LEU A 776 -4.19 -40.27 35.86
C LEU A 776 -4.87 -40.20 37.24
N ARG A 777 -4.19 -39.63 38.24
CA ARG A 777 -4.72 -39.47 39.61
C ARG A 777 -5.91 -38.52 39.68
N ALA A 778 -5.91 -37.43 38.93
CA ALA A 778 -7.04 -36.51 38.84
C ALA A 778 -8.26 -37.17 38.16
N ILE A 779 -8.03 -37.98 37.12
CA ILE A 779 -9.06 -38.75 36.40
C ILE A 779 -9.69 -39.80 37.32
N GLU A 780 -8.88 -40.54 38.07
CA GLU A 780 -9.35 -41.45 39.11
C GLU A 780 -10.18 -40.73 40.19
N ALA A 781 -9.79 -39.49 40.55
CA ALA A 781 -10.48 -38.66 41.54
C ALA A 781 -11.74 -37.93 41.00
N GLY A 782 -12.10 -38.10 39.72
CA GLY A 782 -13.35 -37.56 39.18
C GLY A 782 -13.26 -36.23 38.44
N VAL A 783 -12.06 -35.77 38.02
CA VAL A 783 -11.94 -34.58 37.15
C VAL A 783 -12.69 -34.78 35.83
N ASP A 784 -13.31 -33.74 35.28
CA ASP A 784 -14.22 -33.86 34.14
C ASP A 784 -13.51 -33.62 32.80
N ILE A 785 -12.54 -32.71 32.76
CA ILE A 785 -11.77 -32.35 31.55
C ILE A 785 -10.28 -32.19 31.90
N VAL A 786 -9.38 -32.59 30.99
CA VAL A 786 -7.94 -32.28 31.06
C VAL A 786 -7.44 -31.61 29.78
N ASP A 787 -6.53 -30.65 29.92
CA ASP A 787 -5.82 -30.04 28.81
C ASP A 787 -4.67 -30.95 28.32
N VAL A 788 -4.51 -31.11 27.01
CA VAL A 788 -3.45 -31.94 26.40
C VAL A 788 -2.90 -31.24 25.15
N ALA A 789 -1.68 -31.59 24.74
CA ALA A 789 -1.10 -31.13 23.48
C ALA A 789 -0.68 -32.31 22.62
N ILE A 790 -0.77 -32.21 21.29
CA ILE A 790 -0.27 -33.27 20.38
C ILE A 790 1.21 -33.56 20.71
N ASN A 791 1.61 -34.84 20.73
CA ASN A 791 2.90 -35.26 21.29
C ASN A 791 4.11 -34.45 20.79
N SER A 792 4.17 -34.15 19.49
CA SER A 792 5.24 -33.38 18.85
C SER A 792 5.35 -31.92 19.35
N LEU A 793 4.32 -31.41 20.02
CA LEU A 793 4.25 -30.09 20.66
C LEU A 793 3.88 -30.20 22.16
N SER A 794 4.12 -31.35 22.79
CA SER A 794 3.85 -31.61 24.21
C SER A 794 5.13 -31.74 25.04
N GLY A 795 4.98 -31.92 26.35
CA GLY A 795 6.09 -32.18 27.27
C GLY A 795 6.93 -30.95 27.57
N LEU A 796 7.94 -31.10 28.43
CA LEU A 796 8.77 -29.98 28.89
C LEU A 796 7.86 -28.89 29.48
N THR A 797 7.98 -27.64 29.05
CA THR A 797 7.12 -26.57 29.52
C THR A 797 5.73 -26.57 28.90
N SER A 798 5.37 -27.52 28.03
CA SER A 798 4.01 -27.68 27.47
C SER A 798 3.15 -28.63 28.29
N GLN A 799 1.91 -28.87 27.87
CA GLN A 799 0.99 -29.84 28.46
C GLN A 799 1.50 -31.28 28.28
N PRO A 800 0.99 -32.23 29.08
CA PRO A 800 1.14 -33.66 28.81
C PRO A 800 0.64 -34.06 27.41
N GLY A 801 1.30 -35.06 26.82
CA GLY A 801 1.05 -35.48 25.44
C GLY A 801 -0.29 -36.18 25.22
N TYR A 802 -1.14 -35.63 24.33
CA TYR A 802 -2.48 -36.12 24.04
C TYR A 802 -2.46 -37.58 23.59
N ASN A 803 -1.60 -37.93 22.63
CA ASN A 803 -1.48 -39.29 22.14
C ASN A 803 -1.14 -40.26 23.28
N SER A 804 -0.23 -39.86 24.16
CA SER A 804 0.20 -40.67 25.30
C SER A 804 -0.88 -40.80 26.37
N ILE A 805 -1.63 -39.74 26.68
CA ILE A 805 -2.74 -39.78 27.64
C ILE A 805 -3.91 -40.61 27.09
N ALA A 806 -4.24 -40.47 25.81
CA ALA A 806 -5.26 -41.30 25.16
C ALA A 806 -4.88 -42.79 25.19
N ALA A 807 -3.61 -43.10 24.90
CA ALA A 807 -3.09 -44.47 25.01
C ALA A 807 -3.12 -45.00 26.46
N MET A 808 -2.75 -44.15 27.44
CA MET A 808 -2.77 -44.50 28.87
C MET A 808 -4.17 -44.89 29.36
N LEU A 809 -5.23 -44.31 28.79
CA LEU A 809 -6.60 -44.59 29.20
C LEU A 809 -7.27 -45.74 28.44
N GLN A 810 -6.59 -46.40 27.49
CA GLN A 810 -7.18 -47.55 26.79
C GLN A 810 -7.51 -48.67 27.79
N GLY A 811 -8.80 -49.02 27.88
CA GLY A 811 -9.34 -49.99 28.85
C GLY A 811 -9.62 -49.42 30.25
N HIS A 812 -9.39 -48.12 30.49
CA HIS A 812 -9.75 -47.47 31.76
C HIS A 812 -11.28 -47.21 31.83
N PRO A 813 -11.94 -47.29 33.00
CA PRO A 813 -13.39 -47.09 33.10
C PRO A 813 -13.91 -45.71 32.64
N ARG A 814 -13.03 -44.71 32.62
CA ARG A 814 -13.31 -43.35 32.15
C ARG A 814 -12.73 -43.05 30.76
N GLU A 815 -12.31 -44.07 30.00
CA GLU A 815 -11.80 -43.90 28.65
C GLU A 815 -12.78 -43.12 27.76
N ASN A 816 -12.28 -42.11 27.06
CA ASN A 816 -12.94 -41.56 25.89
C ASN A 816 -12.17 -42.06 24.65
N PRO A 817 -12.73 -43.00 23.87
CA PRO A 817 -12.00 -43.63 22.77
C PRO A 817 -11.57 -42.60 21.72
N VAL A 818 -10.28 -42.60 21.38
CA VAL A 818 -9.67 -41.75 20.35
C VAL A 818 -9.00 -42.63 19.30
N ASN A 819 -9.10 -42.25 18.02
CA ASN A 819 -8.37 -42.93 16.95
C ASN A 819 -6.86 -42.61 17.03
N LEU A 820 -6.13 -43.37 17.85
CA LEU A 820 -4.71 -43.14 18.14
C LEU A 820 -3.81 -43.21 16.89
N PRO A 821 -3.95 -44.17 15.95
CA PRO A 821 -3.16 -44.16 14.71
C PRO A 821 -3.32 -42.89 13.89
N LEU A 822 -4.55 -42.35 13.80
CA LEU A 822 -4.81 -41.09 13.10
C LEU A 822 -4.26 -39.89 13.87
N LEU A 823 -4.38 -39.90 15.20
CA LEU A 823 -3.79 -38.88 16.06
C LEU A 823 -2.26 -38.82 15.93
N ASN A 824 -1.60 -39.97 15.73
CA ASN A 824 -0.16 -40.02 15.47
C ASN A 824 0.22 -39.37 14.13
N GLN A 825 -0.60 -39.50 13.08
CA GLN A 825 -0.35 -38.80 11.81
C GLN A 825 -0.43 -37.27 11.97
N TYR A 826 -1.27 -36.77 12.87
CA TYR A 826 -1.26 -35.34 13.22
C TYR A 826 0.01 -34.94 13.99
N ALA A 827 0.57 -35.83 14.81
CA ALA A 827 1.86 -35.60 15.45
C ALA A 827 3.00 -35.53 14.40
N ASP A 828 3.00 -36.39 13.38
CA ASP A 828 3.98 -36.35 12.28
C ASP A 828 3.93 -35.02 11.51
N TYR A 829 2.72 -34.50 11.25
CA TYR A 829 2.52 -33.18 10.66
C TYR A 829 3.17 -32.09 11.51
N TRP A 830 2.86 -32.06 12.81
CA TRP A 830 3.33 -31.04 13.74
C TRP A 830 4.83 -31.17 14.05
N GLU A 831 5.38 -32.37 14.05
CA GLU A 831 6.83 -32.61 14.15
C GLU A 831 7.55 -31.93 12.99
N THR A 832 7.07 -32.15 11.76
CA THR A 832 7.62 -31.50 10.56
C THR A 832 7.50 -29.97 10.65
N VAL A 833 6.32 -29.45 11.03
CA VAL A 833 6.10 -28.00 11.15
C VAL A 833 6.99 -27.38 12.23
N ARG A 834 7.16 -28.05 13.38
CA ARG A 834 8.01 -27.57 14.48
C ARG A 834 9.44 -27.29 14.03
N THR A 835 9.96 -28.05 13.06
CA THR A 835 11.30 -27.80 12.48
C THR A 835 11.48 -26.40 11.89
N PHE A 836 10.39 -25.75 11.44
CA PHE A 836 10.41 -24.39 10.88
C PHE A 836 10.69 -23.34 11.95
N TYR A 837 10.39 -23.66 13.22
CA TYR A 837 10.44 -22.77 14.37
C TYR A 837 11.65 -23.00 15.27
N TYR A 838 12.67 -23.73 14.79
CA TYR A 838 13.86 -24.07 15.56
C TYR A 838 14.59 -22.89 16.24
N PRO A 839 14.59 -21.63 15.72
CA PRO A 839 15.23 -20.51 16.42
C PRO A 839 14.48 -20.07 17.69
N PHE A 840 13.23 -20.52 17.85
CA PHE A 840 12.32 -20.13 18.93
C PHE A 840 12.10 -21.24 19.95
N GLU A 841 12.76 -22.39 19.79
CA GLU A 841 12.65 -23.53 20.70
C GLU A 841 13.08 -23.15 22.12
N THR A 842 12.34 -23.69 23.09
CA THR A 842 12.76 -23.62 24.50
C THR A 842 14.10 -24.33 24.69
N GLU A 843 14.95 -23.77 25.54
CA GLU A 843 16.27 -24.36 25.82
C GLU A 843 16.20 -25.56 26.78
N LEU A 844 15.04 -25.79 27.42
CA LEU A 844 14.84 -26.94 28.28
C LEU A 844 14.80 -28.22 27.42
N ARG A 845 15.68 -29.18 27.74
CA ARG A 845 15.79 -30.44 26.97
C ARG A 845 15.13 -31.65 27.64
N ALA A 846 14.81 -31.55 28.93
CA ALA A 846 14.17 -32.60 29.73
C ALA A 846 13.40 -31.97 30.89
N GLY A 847 12.48 -32.74 31.49
CA GLY A 847 11.77 -32.31 32.70
C GLY A 847 12.72 -32.02 33.88
N THR A 848 12.31 -31.16 34.80
CA THR A 848 13.13 -30.73 35.94
C THR A 848 12.32 -30.59 37.22
N ALA A 849 12.83 -31.18 38.31
CA ALA A 849 12.23 -31.07 39.64
C ALA A 849 12.51 -29.71 40.32
N THR A 850 13.49 -28.93 39.85
CA THR A 850 13.79 -27.58 40.37
C THR A 850 12.60 -26.61 40.24
N ILE A 851 11.61 -26.98 39.44
CA ILE A 851 10.35 -26.25 39.33
C ILE A 851 9.61 -26.15 40.67
N TYR A 852 9.72 -27.14 41.56
CA TYR A 852 9.06 -27.13 42.86
C TYR A 852 9.70 -26.16 43.86
N ASP A 853 10.95 -25.75 43.61
CA ASP A 853 11.66 -24.75 44.42
C ASP A 853 11.43 -23.33 43.89
N THR A 854 11.40 -23.19 42.57
CA THR A 854 11.41 -21.88 41.89
C THR A 854 10.02 -21.40 41.47
N GLU A 855 9.10 -22.33 41.21
CA GLU A 855 7.72 -22.08 40.78
C GLU A 855 7.63 -21.12 39.57
N ILE A 856 8.62 -21.16 38.66
CA ILE A 856 8.66 -20.35 37.44
C ILE A 856 7.75 -20.99 36.40
N PRO A 857 6.65 -20.35 35.96
CA PRO A 857 5.73 -20.95 35.00
C PRO A 857 6.38 -21.15 33.62
N GLY A 858 5.87 -22.10 32.84
CA GLY A 858 6.50 -22.53 31.58
C GLY A 858 6.82 -21.40 30.60
N GLY A 859 5.85 -20.50 30.34
CA GLY A 859 6.05 -19.35 29.47
C GLY A 859 7.09 -18.34 30.00
N GLN A 860 7.23 -18.17 31.32
CA GLN A 860 8.28 -17.34 31.90
C GLN A 860 9.63 -18.02 31.79
N TYR A 861 9.70 -19.34 31.91
CA TYR A 861 10.93 -20.11 31.78
C TYR A 861 11.58 -19.92 30.40
N SER A 862 10.77 -20.00 29.33
CA SER A 862 11.24 -19.78 27.96
C SER A 862 11.66 -18.33 27.68
N ASN A 863 11.20 -17.35 28.48
CA ASN A 863 11.53 -15.93 28.30
C ASN A 863 12.68 -15.44 29.19
N LEU A 864 12.79 -15.94 30.43
CA LEU A 864 13.67 -15.39 31.47
C LEU A 864 15.15 -15.56 31.11
N ARG A 865 15.53 -16.67 30.49
CA ARG A 865 16.92 -16.89 30.10
C ARG A 865 17.34 -16.02 28.90
N PRO A 866 16.57 -15.91 27.81
CA PRO A 866 16.83 -14.90 26.78
C PRO A 866 16.93 -13.47 27.32
N GLN A 867 16.09 -13.09 28.31
CA GLN A 867 16.18 -11.79 28.97
C GLN A 867 17.50 -11.63 29.75
N ALA A 868 17.88 -12.63 30.55
CA ALA A 868 19.15 -12.64 31.25
C ALA A 868 20.35 -12.50 30.30
N ARG A 869 20.33 -13.18 29.14
CA ARG A 869 21.33 -13.02 28.07
C ARG A 869 21.39 -11.58 27.54
N GLY A 870 20.23 -10.96 27.30
CA GLY A 870 20.14 -9.57 26.86
C GLY A 870 20.75 -8.57 27.84
N LEU A 871 20.78 -8.92 29.14
CA LEU A 871 21.40 -8.13 30.20
C LEU A 871 22.84 -8.55 30.55
N GLY A 872 23.41 -9.54 29.85
CA GLY A 872 24.74 -10.08 30.16
C GLY A 872 24.81 -10.92 31.45
N LEU A 873 23.67 -11.39 31.96
CA LEU A 873 23.54 -12.15 33.21
C LEU A 873 23.34 -13.66 33.00
N GLU A 874 23.53 -14.16 31.77
CA GLU A 874 23.24 -15.55 31.42
C GLU A 874 24.04 -16.56 32.26
N GLU A 875 25.33 -16.29 32.50
CA GLU A 875 26.19 -17.15 33.32
C GLU A 875 25.73 -17.22 34.80
N ARG A 876 24.98 -16.21 35.26
CA ARG A 876 24.43 -16.10 36.62
C ARG A 876 22.99 -16.65 36.73
N PHE A 877 22.50 -17.39 35.73
CA PHE A 877 21.14 -17.93 35.76
C PHE A 877 20.78 -18.78 37.00
N PRO A 878 21.70 -19.58 37.59
CA PRO A 878 21.43 -20.26 38.86
C PRO A 878 21.10 -19.27 39.99
N THR A 879 21.80 -18.14 40.08
CA THR A 879 21.52 -17.07 41.04
C THR A 879 20.19 -16.38 40.76
N ILE A 880 19.86 -16.15 39.48
CA ILE A 880 18.55 -15.60 39.09
C ILE A 880 17.41 -16.50 39.61
N ARG A 881 17.54 -17.84 39.50
CA ARG A 881 16.54 -18.77 40.02
C ARG A 881 16.38 -18.71 41.54
N GLN A 882 17.49 -18.59 42.28
CA GLN A 882 17.46 -18.41 43.73
C GLN A 882 16.78 -17.07 44.09
N ASN A 883 17.17 -15.99 43.42
CA ASN A 883 16.58 -14.67 43.63
C ASN A 883 15.11 -14.61 43.20
N TYR A 884 14.66 -15.45 42.27
CA TYR A 884 13.24 -15.57 41.92
C TYR A 884 12.42 -16.15 43.08
N ALA A 885 12.92 -17.19 43.74
CA ALA A 885 12.28 -17.73 44.96
C ALA A 885 12.31 -16.68 46.10
N ALA A 886 13.45 -16.02 46.31
CA ALA A 886 13.58 -14.98 47.34
C ALA A 886 12.67 -13.77 47.08
N ALA A 887 12.54 -13.32 45.83
CA ALA A 887 11.63 -12.24 45.46
C ALA A 887 10.16 -12.64 45.67
N ASN A 888 9.79 -13.89 45.40
CA ASN A 888 8.46 -14.40 45.69
C ASN A 888 8.13 -14.36 47.19
N GLU A 889 9.07 -14.78 48.04
CA GLU A 889 8.92 -14.69 49.50
C GLU A 889 8.83 -13.24 49.98
N LEU A 890 9.67 -12.34 49.43
CA LEU A 890 9.65 -10.92 49.74
C LEU A 890 8.28 -10.27 49.45
N PHE A 891 7.60 -10.72 48.40
CA PHE A 891 6.26 -10.26 48.03
C PHE A 891 5.14 -11.03 48.72
N GLY A 892 5.47 -11.83 49.75
CA GLY A 892 4.51 -12.52 50.59
C GLY A 892 3.97 -13.82 49.98
N ASN A 893 4.72 -14.48 49.08
CA ASN A 893 4.33 -15.67 48.32
C ASN A 893 3.13 -15.43 47.39
N LEU A 894 3.43 -15.14 46.13
CA LEU A 894 2.43 -14.82 45.11
C LEU A 894 2.03 -16.05 44.30
N ILE A 895 0.82 -16.01 43.76
CA ILE A 895 0.50 -16.74 42.53
C ILE A 895 1.33 -16.14 41.40
N LYS A 896 2.08 -16.98 40.66
CA LYS A 896 3.05 -16.55 39.65
C LYS A 896 2.62 -17.00 38.26
N VAL A 897 1.84 -16.15 37.61
CA VAL A 897 1.39 -16.30 36.21
C VAL A 897 1.42 -14.93 35.56
N THR A 898 1.38 -14.81 34.23
CA THR A 898 1.47 -13.49 33.61
C THR A 898 0.35 -12.54 34.10
N PRO A 899 0.68 -11.33 34.61
CA PRO A 899 1.99 -10.67 34.62
C PRO A 899 2.78 -10.80 35.94
N SER A 900 2.23 -11.36 37.03
CA SER A 900 2.91 -11.47 38.33
C SER A 900 4.21 -12.29 38.26
N SER A 901 4.28 -13.33 37.41
CA SER A 901 5.53 -14.07 37.17
C SER A 901 6.63 -13.19 36.53
N LYS A 902 6.25 -12.23 35.69
CA LYS A 902 7.20 -11.24 35.14
C LYS A 902 7.68 -10.30 36.23
N VAL A 903 6.81 -9.84 37.13
CA VAL A 903 7.20 -8.97 38.26
C VAL A 903 8.27 -9.64 39.12
N VAL A 904 8.06 -10.92 39.47
CA VAL A 904 9.04 -11.71 40.23
C VAL A 904 10.33 -11.91 39.42
N GLY A 905 10.22 -12.13 38.11
CA GLY A 905 11.38 -12.23 37.20
C GLY A 905 12.21 -10.95 37.12
N ASP A 906 11.55 -9.80 36.97
CA ASP A 906 12.20 -8.49 36.91
C ASP A 906 12.91 -8.18 38.23
N MET A 907 12.28 -8.48 39.37
CA MET A 907 12.89 -8.34 40.69
C MET A 907 14.09 -9.28 40.85
N ALA A 908 13.99 -10.53 40.40
CA ALA A 908 15.09 -11.48 40.48
C ALA A 908 16.30 -11.05 39.65
N MET A 909 16.08 -10.54 38.43
CA MET A 909 17.14 -9.99 37.58
C MET A 909 17.73 -8.71 38.19
N PHE A 910 16.90 -7.82 38.74
CA PHE A 910 17.34 -6.61 39.43
C PHE A 910 18.23 -6.95 40.64
N MET A 911 17.80 -7.87 41.50
CA MET A 911 18.59 -8.35 42.64
C MET A 911 19.92 -8.96 42.17
N THR A 912 19.89 -9.76 41.10
CA THR A 912 21.10 -10.40 40.57
C THR A 912 22.07 -9.39 39.96
N SER A 913 21.57 -8.40 39.23
CA SER A 913 22.40 -7.36 38.58
C SER A 913 23.06 -6.42 39.58
N ASN A 914 22.48 -6.27 40.77
CA ASN A 914 22.94 -5.35 41.82
C ASN A 914 23.56 -6.08 43.02
N ASP A 915 23.77 -7.39 42.92
CA ASP A 915 24.32 -8.25 43.99
C ASP A 915 23.57 -8.10 45.33
N LEU A 916 22.23 -8.05 45.28
CA LEU A 916 21.36 -7.85 46.43
C LEU A 916 20.77 -9.17 46.94
N THR A 917 20.78 -9.37 48.25
CA THR A 917 19.96 -10.37 48.95
C THR A 917 18.57 -9.81 49.31
N ALA A 918 17.62 -10.65 49.74
CA ALA A 918 16.32 -10.18 50.23
C ALA A 918 16.46 -9.25 51.46
N ASP A 919 17.43 -9.53 52.34
CA ASP A 919 17.73 -8.68 53.49
C ASP A 919 18.31 -7.33 53.07
N ASP A 920 19.18 -7.29 52.05
CA ASP A 920 19.67 -6.04 51.47
C ASP A 920 18.52 -5.18 50.94
N VAL A 921 17.53 -5.80 50.29
CA VAL A 921 16.35 -5.08 49.80
C VAL A 921 15.55 -4.46 50.95
N ARG A 922 15.37 -5.18 52.07
CA ARG A 922 14.68 -4.64 53.25
C ARG A 922 15.47 -3.51 53.93
N GLN A 923 16.78 -3.66 54.07
CA GLN A 923 17.62 -2.68 54.77
C GLN A 923 17.93 -1.43 53.92
N ARG A 924 18.12 -1.59 52.62
CA ARG A 924 18.59 -0.53 51.70
C ARG A 924 17.50 -0.04 50.74
N GLY A 925 16.30 -0.59 50.80
CA GLY A 925 15.20 -0.37 49.85
C GLY A 925 14.87 1.10 49.58
N GLN A 926 14.98 1.98 50.58
CA GLN A 926 14.72 3.43 50.38
C GLN A 926 15.64 4.09 49.36
N LYS A 927 16.84 3.54 49.14
CA LYS A 927 17.85 4.05 48.19
C LYS A 927 17.88 3.29 46.87
N LEU A 928 16.99 2.30 46.68
CA LEU A 928 16.91 1.51 45.46
C LEU A 928 15.83 2.05 44.53
N ASP A 929 16.09 2.00 43.23
CA ASP A 929 15.09 2.28 42.20
C ASP A 929 14.57 0.95 41.65
N PHE A 930 13.44 0.51 42.21
CA PHE A 930 12.80 -0.75 41.85
C PHE A 930 12.27 -0.74 40.41
N PRO A 931 12.23 -1.91 39.73
CA PRO A 931 11.58 -2.04 38.43
C PRO A 931 10.12 -1.55 38.47
N ASP A 932 9.65 -0.90 37.40
CA ASP A 932 8.29 -0.35 37.37
C ASP A 932 7.21 -1.43 37.53
N SER A 933 7.45 -2.66 37.05
CA SER A 933 6.54 -3.79 37.26
C SER A 933 6.35 -4.15 38.73
N VAL A 934 7.38 -3.95 39.57
CA VAL A 934 7.31 -4.15 41.02
C VAL A 934 6.52 -3.03 41.68
N LYS A 935 6.68 -1.78 41.21
CA LYS A 935 5.87 -0.65 41.65
C LYS A 935 4.40 -0.85 41.29
N ASP A 936 4.10 -1.27 40.06
CA ASP A 936 2.73 -1.52 39.60
C ASP A 936 2.04 -2.60 40.45
N LEU A 937 2.76 -3.68 40.79
CA LEU A 937 2.26 -4.72 41.72
C LEU A 937 1.96 -4.11 43.09
N MET A 938 2.93 -3.41 43.70
CA MET A 938 2.80 -2.87 45.04
C MET A 938 1.76 -1.76 45.14
N ARG A 939 1.55 -0.99 44.06
CA ARG A 939 0.51 0.03 43.94
C ARG A 939 -0.88 -0.60 43.83
N GLY A 940 -0.99 -1.87 43.43
CA GLY A 940 -2.26 -2.59 43.30
C GLY A 940 -2.82 -2.60 41.87
N ASP A 941 -2.05 -2.20 40.86
CA ASP A 941 -2.49 -2.22 39.45
C ASP A 941 -2.77 -3.63 38.92
N LEU A 942 -2.16 -4.64 39.54
CA LEU A 942 -2.36 -6.06 39.25
C LEU A 942 -3.46 -6.69 40.10
N GLY A 943 -4.05 -5.94 41.03
CA GLY A 943 -5.00 -6.42 42.03
C GLY A 943 -4.38 -6.67 43.41
N GLN A 944 -5.13 -7.38 44.26
CA GLN A 944 -4.78 -7.61 45.67
C GLN A 944 -4.54 -9.10 45.94
N ILE A 945 -3.70 -9.39 46.93
CA ILE A 945 -3.57 -10.73 47.51
C ILE A 945 -4.36 -10.83 48.83
N GLU A 946 -4.78 -12.05 49.19
CA GLU A 946 -5.40 -12.30 50.49
C GLU A 946 -4.44 -11.91 51.63
N GLY A 947 -4.93 -11.13 52.60
CA GLY A 947 -4.12 -10.58 53.69
C GLY A 947 -3.36 -9.28 53.35
N GLY A 948 -3.32 -8.85 52.08
CA GLY A 948 -2.59 -7.67 51.63
C GLY A 948 -1.08 -7.87 51.50
N PHE A 949 -0.39 -6.86 50.96
CA PHE A 949 1.08 -6.86 50.86
C PHE A 949 1.74 -6.45 52.19
N ASP A 950 2.99 -6.86 52.42
CA ASP A 950 3.79 -6.43 53.57
C ASP A 950 3.90 -4.88 53.58
N PRO A 951 3.36 -4.17 54.59
CA PRO A 951 3.34 -2.71 54.60
C PRO A 951 4.72 -2.07 54.56
N GLU A 952 5.74 -2.72 55.12
CA GLU A 952 7.11 -2.20 55.11
C GLU A 952 7.69 -2.29 53.70
N VAL A 953 7.57 -3.44 53.04
CA VAL A 953 8.04 -3.65 51.66
C VAL A 953 7.29 -2.76 50.69
N GLN A 954 5.96 -2.66 50.84
CA GLN A 954 5.13 -1.81 49.99
C GLN A 954 5.54 -0.34 50.09
N LYS A 955 5.82 0.16 51.31
CA LYS A 955 6.33 1.53 51.52
C LYS A 955 7.74 1.74 50.97
N LEU A 956 8.63 0.75 51.06
CA LEU A 956 9.97 0.84 50.47
C LEU A 956 9.93 0.99 48.95
N VAL A 957 9.02 0.25 48.28
CA VAL A 957 8.88 0.28 46.82
C VAL A 957 8.17 1.56 46.35
N LEU A 958 7.04 1.91 46.98
CA LEU A 958 6.20 3.03 46.55
C LEU A 958 6.66 4.39 47.06
N LYS A 959 7.49 4.42 48.10
CA LYS A 959 7.91 5.66 48.79
C LYS A 959 6.68 6.44 49.26
N ASP A 960 6.36 7.57 48.61
CA ASP A 960 5.23 8.43 48.95
C ASP A 960 3.97 8.14 48.10
N GLU A 961 4.03 7.24 47.11
CA GLU A 961 2.87 6.84 46.31
C GLU A 961 1.85 6.05 47.13
N LYS A 962 0.56 6.38 46.98
CA LYS A 962 -0.53 5.70 47.68
C LYS A 962 -0.98 4.45 46.90
N PRO A 963 -1.04 3.26 47.52
CA PRO A 963 -1.57 2.06 46.88
C PRO A 963 -3.10 2.07 46.80
N TYR A 964 -3.64 1.36 45.81
CA TYR A 964 -5.04 0.99 45.70
C TYR A 964 -5.36 -0.18 46.63
N THR A 965 -6.62 -0.26 47.09
CA THR A 965 -7.14 -1.40 47.89
C THR A 965 -8.40 -2.03 47.29
N ASP A 966 -8.93 -1.40 46.24
CA ASP A 966 -10.06 -1.80 45.42
C ASP A 966 -9.61 -2.09 43.97
N ARG A 967 -10.56 -2.39 43.07
CA ARG A 967 -10.22 -2.83 41.69
C ARG A 967 -9.56 -1.69 40.92
N PRO A 968 -8.43 -1.92 40.23
CA PRO A 968 -7.76 -0.86 39.47
C PRO A 968 -8.66 -0.28 38.36
N ASN A 969 -9.51 -1.13 37.76
CA ASN A 969 -10.47 -0.73 36.73
C ASN A 969 -11.49 0.30 37.21
N ALA A 970 -11.84 0.33 38.50
CA ALA A 970 -12.86 1.23 39.05
C ALA A 970 -12.43 2.69 39.03
N HIS A 971 -11.12 2.95 38.86
CA HIS A 971 -10.53 4.28 38.79
C HIS A 971 -10.30 4.76 37.35
N LEU A 972 -10.77 4.01 36.35
CA LEU A 972 -10.59 4.33 34.94
C LEU A 972 -11.89 4.82 34.32
N GLU A 973 -11.82 5.95 33.62
CA GLU A 973 -12.95 6.48 32.88
C GLU A 973 -13.39 5.52 31.75
N PRO A 974 -14.70 5.31 31.55
CA PRO A 974 -15.20 4.52 30.44
C PRO A 974 -14.71 5.04 29.08
N ILE A 975 -14.47 4.13 28.14
CA ILE A 975 -14.13 4.52 26.76
C ILE A 975 -15.32 5.22 26.10
N ASP A 976 -15.10 6.43 25.59
CA ASP A 976 -15.99 7.07 24.61
C ASP A 976 -15.70 6.49 23.22
N TRP A 977 -16.64 5.69 22.71
CA TRP A 977 -16.49 5.00 21.43
C TRP A 977 -16.48 5.94 20.23
N ALA A 978 -17.16 7.10 20.30
CA ALA A 978 -17.16 8.07 19.21
C ALA A 978 -15.80 8.76 19.13
N ALA A 979 -15.30 9.23 20.27
CA ALA A 979 -13.97 9.84 20.37
C ALA A 979 -12.86 8.84 19.98
N ALA A 980 -12.97 7.57 20.38
CA ALA A 980 -12.01 6.54 20.01
C ALA A 980 -11.95 6.27 18.50
N ARG A 981 -13.10 6.35 17.79
CA ARG A 981 -13.13 6.23 16.33
C ARG A 981 -12.49 7.43 15.64
N GLU A 982 -12.78 8.64 16.15
CA GLU A 982 -12.16 9.87 15.64
C GLU A 982 -10.64 9.87 15.83
N ASP A 983 -10.17 9.42 17.00
CA ASP A 983 -8.73 9.26 17.27
C ASP A 983 -8.06 8.26 16.32
N TYR A 984 -8.71 7.12 16.06
CA TYR A 984 -8.25 6.15 15.06
C TYR A 984 -8.15 6.79 13.66
N GLU A 985 -9.20 7.49 13.23
CA GLU A 985 -9.24 8.17 11.93
C GLU A 985 -8.13 9.23 11.80
N LYS A 986 -7.90 10.00 12.86
CA LYS A 986 -6.84 11.00 12.91
C LYS A 986 -5.45 10.36 12.85
N GLN A 987 -5.25 9.24 13.51
CA GLN A 987 -3.95 8.56 13.54
C GLN A 987 -3.61 7.85 12.22
N PHE A 988 -4.60 7.20 11.59
CA PHE A 988 -4.38 6.32 10.44
C PHE A 988 -4.85 6.91 9.10
N GLY A 989 -5.55 8.06 9.12
CA GLY A 989 -6.11 8.72 7.94
C GLY A 989 -7.31 7.97 7.32
N VAL A 990 -7.80 6.92 7.99
CA VAL A 990 -8.90 6.06 7.54
C VAL A 990 -9.75 5.63 8.72
N ALA A 991 -11.06 5.47 8.48
CA ALA A 991 -11.98 4.89 9.44
C ALA A 991 -11.56 3.46 9.83
N PRO A 992 -11.77 3.05 11.10
CA PRO A 992 -11.55 1.67 11.48
C PRO A 992 -12.45 0.77 10.63
N PRO A 993 -11.91 -0.31 10.02
CA PRO A 993 -12.68 -1.15 9.12
C PRO A 993 -13.84 -1.87 9.83
N ASP A 994 -13.69 -2.15 11.12
CA ASP A 994 -14.70 -2.71 12.01
C ASP A 994 -14.33 -2.44 13.48
N ASP A 995 -15.21 -2.85 14.40
CA ASP A 995 -14.99 -2.72 15.85
C ASP A 995 -13.78 -3.54 16.33
N LYS A 996 -13.42 -4.62 15.64
CA LYS A 996 -12.33 -5.52 16.05
C LYS A 996 -10.96 -4.88 15.81
N ALA A 997 -10.82 -4.13 14.72
CA ALA A 997 -9.67 -3.27 14.49
C ALA A 997 -9.54 -2.18 15.58
N LEU A 998 -10.64 -1.51 15.93
CA LEU A 998 -10.67 -0.51 16.99
C LEU A 998 -10.28 -1.11 18.36
N LEU A 999 -10.83 -2.28 18.71
CA LEU A 999 -10.47 -3.01 19.93
C LEU A 999 -8.98 -3.38 19.96
N SER A 1000 -8.42 -3.82 18.84
CA SER A 1000 -6.99 -4.16 18.74
C SER A 1000 -6.11 -2.92 18.98
N TYR A 1001 -6.51 -1.78 18.43
CA TYR A 1001 -5.87 -0.48 18.67
C TYR A 1001 -5.97 -0.09 20.15
N LEU A 1002 -7.17 -0.09 20.75
CA LEU A 1002 -7.36 0.32 22.15
C LEU A 1002 -6.62 -0.57 23.14
N LEU A 1003 -6.52 -1.87 22.87
CA LEU A 1003 -5.76 -2.81 23.69
C LEU A 1003 -4.25 -2.62 23.52
N TYR A 1004 -3.78 -2.37 22.29
CA TYR A 1004 -2.36 -2.24 21.96
C TYR A 1004 -2.04 -1.09 20.99
N PRO A 1005 -2.13 0.19 21.41
CA PRO A 1005 -2.06 1.33 20.50
C PRO A 1005 -0.78 1.37 19.66
N LYS A 1006 0.38 1.22 20.33
CA LYS A 1006 1.70 1.23 19.68
C LYS A 1006 1.91 0.03 18.76
N VAL A 1007 1.56 -1.16 19.21
CA VAL A 1007 1.76 -2.41 18.43
C VAL A 1007 0.86 -2.41 17.20
N TYR A 1008 -0.39 -1.95 17.35
CA TYR A 1008 -1.32 -1.83 16.24
C TYR A 1008 -0.83 -0.79 15.22
N ALA A 1009 -0.30 0.35 15.68
CA ALA A 1009 0.27 1.35 14.77
C ALA A 1009 1.48 0.80 13.99
N GLU A 1010 2.36 0.06 14.64
CA GLU A 1010 3.48 -0.63 13.97
C GLU A 1010 3.00 -1.71 12.99
N TYR A 1011 1.95 -2.46 13.35
CA TYR A 1011 1.31 -3.44 12.46
C TYR A 1011 0.67 -2.78 11.24
N PHE A 1012 -0.05 -1.66 11.44
CA PHE A 1012 -0.69 -0.90 10.38
C PHE A 1012 0.34 -0.34 9.40
N ALA A 1013 1.41 0.28 9.90
CA ALA A 1013 2.52 0.77 9.07
C ALA A 1013 3.17 -0.36 8.27
N PHE A 1014 3.36 -1.53 8.90
CA PHE A 1014 3.88 -2.71 8.22
C PHE A 1014 2.93 -3.21 7.11
N GLU A 1015 1.62 -3.27 7.36
CA GLU A 1015 0.64 -3.69 6.34
C GLU A 1015 0.55 -2.66 5.18
N GLU A 1016 0.75 -1.38 5.47
CA GLU A 1016 0.87 -0.34 4.44
C GLU A 1016 2.13 -0.52 3.57
N GLU A 1017 3.26 -0.91 4.14
CA GLU A 1017 4.50 -1.15 3.38
C GLU A 1017 4.48 -2.49 2.62
N PHE A 1018 4.21 -3.58 3.33
CA PHE A 1018 4.41 -4.96 2.87
C PHE A 1018 3.12 -5.73 2.58
N GLY A 1019 1.97 -5.17 2.94
CA GLY A 1019 0.69 -5.85 2.77
C GLY A 1019 0.56 -7.11 3.63
N GLN A 1020 -0.30 -8.03 3.19
CA GLN A 1020 -0.67 -9.19 3.98
C GLN A 1020 0.29 -10.37 3.81
N VAL A 1021 1.32 -10.40 4.64
CA VAL A 1021 2.36 -11.45 4.67
C VAL A 1021 1.93 -12.73 5.41
N ALA A 1022 0.83 -12.69 6.15
CA ALA A 1022 0.33 -13.82 6.96
C ALA A 1022 -0.03 -15.08 6.14
N ASN A 1023 -0.19 -14.95 4.81
CA ASN A 1023 -0.46 -16.08 3.91
C ASN A 1023 0.82 -16.71 3.31
N LEU A 1024 2.01 -16.12 3.56
CA LEU A 1024 3.28 -16.73 3.13
C LEU A 1024 3.51 -18.05 3.86
N PRO A 1025 4.10 -19.08 3.23
CA PRO A 1025 4.63 -20.23 3.94
C PRO A 1025 5.63 -19.81 5.02
N THR A 1026 5.65 -20.52 6.15
CA THR A 1026 6.50 -20.16 7.30
C THR A 1026 7.99 -20.09 6.98
N PRO A 1027 8.57 -21.01 6.18
CA PRO A 1027 9.96 -20.87 5.75
C PRO A 1027 10.22 -19.57 4.98
N ALA A 1028 9.34 -19.23 4.03
CA ALA A 1028 9.47 -18.01 3.23
C ALA A 1028 9.34 -16.73 4.07
N PHE A 1029 8.53 -16.75 5.13
CA PHE A 1029 8.35 -15.60 6.04
C PHE A 1029 9.58 -15.34 6.91
N PHE A 1030 10.19 -16.39 7.46
CA PHE A 1030 11.32 -16.23 8.39
C PHE A 1030 12.68 -16.19 7.70
N TYR A 1031 12.85 -16.89 6.58
CA TYR A 1031 14.17 -17.13 5.97
C TYR A 1031 14.27 -16.66 4.51
N GLY A 1032 13.18 -16.15 3.93
CA GLY A 1032 13.13 -15.79 2.51
C GLY A 1032 13.10 -17.04 1.62
N LEU A 1033 13.48 -16.87 0.35
CA LEU A 1033 13.53 -17.95 -0.63
C LEU A 1033 14.97 -18.22 -1.06
N LYS A 1034 15.32 -19.48 -1.28
CA LYS A 1034 16.58 -19.89 -1.91
C LYS A 1034 16.52 -19.62 -3.43
N PRO A 1035 17.66 -19.39 -4.10
CA PRO A 1035 17.66 -19.20 -5.55
C PRO A 1035 16.96 -20.36 -6.27
N ASN A 1036 16.04 -20.03 -7.19
CA ASN A 1036 15.15 -20.93 -7.91
C ASN A 1036 14.08 -21.65 -7.07
N GLU A 1037 13.93 -21.34 -5.79
CA GLU A 1037 12.82 -21.84 -4.98
C GLU A 1037 11.51 -21.15 -5.38
N GLU A 1038 10.45 -21.96 -5.50
CA GLU A 1038 9.11 -21.53 -5.87
C GLU A 1038 8.12 -21.80 -4.75
N VAL A 1039 7.27 -20.81 -4.45
CA VAL A 1039 6.19 -20.92 -3.49
C VAL A 1039 4.85 -20.48 -4.07
N LEU A 1040 3.79 -21.16 -3.63
CA LEU A 1040 2.41 -20.78 -3.93
C LEU A 1040 1.85 -19.97 -2.78
N VAL A 1041 1.36 -18.76 -3.07
CA VAL A 1041 0.78 -17.86 -2.07
C VAL A 1041 -0.67 -17.58 -2.41
N ARG A 1042 -1.58 -18.05 -1.55
CA ARG A 1042 -3.02 -17.79 -1.69
C ARG A 1042 -3.35 -16.40 -1.14
N LEU A 1043 -3.66 -15.45 -2.03
CA LEU A 1043 -4.04 -14.09 -1.63
C LEU A 1043 -5.50 -14.02 -1.17
N SER A 1044 -6.40 -14.71 -1.85
CA SER A 1044 -7.83 -14.84 -1.50
C SER A 1044 -8.43 -16.09 -2.18
N ALA A 1045 -9.73 -16.36 -1.97
CA ALA A 1045 -10.43 -17.36 -2.77
C ALA A 1045 -10.28 -17.05 -4.27
N GLY A 1046 -9.96 -18.08 -5.06
CA GLY A 1046 -9.70 -17.97 -6.51
C GLY A 1046 -8.47 -17.19 -6.93
N LYS A 1047 -7.62 -16.71 -5.99
CA LYS A 1047 -6.44 -15.89 -6.31
C LYS A 1047 -5.20 -16.45 -5.62
N THR A 1048 -4.44 -17.24 -6.37
CA THR A 1048 -3.12 -17.74 -5.97
C THR A 1048 -2.07 -17.11 -6.88
N ILE A 1049 -0.96 -16.69 -6.29
CA ILE A 1049 0.23 -16.27 -7.02
C ILE A 1049 1.33 -17.29 -6.83
N THR A 1050 2.09 -17.52 -7.90
CA THR A 1050 3.32 -18.30 -7.89
C THR A 1050 4.48 -17.32 -7.84
N VAL A 1051 5.30 -17.43 -6.81
CA VAL A 1051 6.49 -16.59 -6.61
C VAL A 1051 7.72 -17.48 -6.64
N LYS A 1052 8.65 -17.19 -7.53
CA LYS A 1052 9.94 -17.86 -7.59
C LYS A 1052 11.06 -16.83 -7.47
N TYR A 1053 11.98 -17.01 -6.53
CA TYR A 1053 13.16 -16.16 -6.43
C TYR A 1053 14.20 -16.58 -7.48
N LEU A 1054 14.73 -15.63 -8.24
CA LEU A 1054 15.68 -15.90 -9.33
C LEU A 1054 17.12 -15.62 -8.87
N ASN A 1055 17.44 -14.36 -8.60
CA ASN A 1055 18.76 -13.88 -8.17
C ASN A 1055 18.66 -12.43 -7.64
N MET A 1056 19.77 -11.88 -7.15
CA MET A 1056 19.89 -10.47 -6.80
C MET A 1056 21.20 -9.87 -7.32
N THR A 1057 21.28 -8.55 -7.45
CA THR A 1057 22.53 -7.85 -7.76
C THR A 1057 23.41 -7.67 -6.53
N GLU A 1058 24.66 -7.26 -6.77
CA GLU A 1058 25.45 -6.58 -5.74
C GLU A 1058 24.80 -5.25 -5.34
N ALA A 1059 25.17 -4.76 -4.15
CA ALA A 1059 24.74 -3.45 -3.68
C ALA A 1059 25.41 -2.35 -4.50
N ASP A 1060 24.62 -1.39 -4.98
CA ASP A 1060 25.11 -0.23 -5.71
C ASP A 1060 25.77 0.81 -4.77
N GLY A 1061 26.20 1.97 -5.31
CA GLY A 1061 26.79 3.06 -4.53
C GLY A 1061 25.86 3.68 -3.48
N HIS A 1062 24.55 3.49 -3.63
CA HIS A 1062 23.52 3.86 -2.65
C HIS A 1062 23.20 2.71 -1.68
N GLY A 1063 23.93 1.59 -1.80
CA GLY A 1063 23.73 0.37 -1.07
C GLY A 1063 22.36 -0.28 -1.32
N ASN A 1064 21.79 -0.09 -2.50
CA ASN A 1064 20.57 -0.76 -2.95
C ASN A 1064 20.92 -2.01 -3.76
N ARG A 1065 20.12 -3.07 -3.61
CA ARG A 1065 20.16 -4.29 -4.43
C ARG A 1065 18.86 -4.41 -5.23
N LEU A 1066 18.97 -4.94 -6.44
CA LEU A 1066 17.81 -5.38 -7.23
C LEU A 1066 17.62 -6.88 -7.02
N VAL A 1067 16.46 -7.27 -6.50
CA VAL A 1067 16.06 -8.66 -6.26
C VAL A 1067 15.06 -9.08 -7.34
N PHE A 1068 15.38 -10.13 -8.09
CA PHE A 1068 14.56 -10.61 -9.20
C PHE A 1068 13.70 -11.81 -8.80
N PHE A 1069 12.42 -11.73 -9.13
CA PHE A 1069 11.44 -12.80 -8.95
C PHE A 1069 10.75 -13.13 -10.28
N SER A 1070 10.26 -14.36 -10.42
CA SER A 1070 9.18 -14.67 -11.34
C SER A 1070 7.86 -14.67 -10.56
N LEU A 1071 6.92 -13.82 -10.96
CA LEU A 1071 5.57 -13.72 -10.42
C LEU A 1071 4.57 -14.17 -11.49
N ASN A 1072 3.93 -15.33 -11.29
CA ASN A 1072 3.05 -15.96 -12.29
C ASN A 1072 3.70 -16.08 -13.68
N GLY A 1073 4.97 -16.48 -13.71
CA GLY A 1073 5.75 -16.64 -14.94
C GLY A 1073 6.33 -15.34 -15.51
N GLN A 1074 6.14 -14.19 -14.87
CA GLN A 1074 6.70 -12.92 -15.32
C GLN A 1074 7.80 -12.42 -14.41
N THR A 1075 8.93 -12.02 -15.00
CA THR A 1075 10.02 -11.39 -14.25
C THR A 1075 9.58 -10.06 -13.65
N ARG A 1076 9.95 -9.86 -12.39
CA ARG A 1076 9.80 -8.64 -11.61
C ARG A 1076 11.10 -8.39 -10.87
N SER A 1077 11.50 -7.13 -10.77
CA SER A 1077 12.63 -6.71 -9.94
C SER A 1077 12.12 -5.82 -8.81
N ILE A 1078 12.63 -6.01 -7.61
CA ILE A 1078 12.35 -5.14 -6.46
C ILE A 1078 13.66 -4.55 -5.96
N THR A 1079 13.70 -3.24 -5.80
CA THR A 1079 14.84 -2.56 -5.19
C THR A 1079 14.71 -2.61 -3.67
N VAL A 1080 15.77 -3.04 -2.98
CA VAL A 1080 15.82 -3.11 -1.52
C VAL A 1080 17.13 -2.50 -1.02
N ARG A 1081 17.05 -1.72 0.05
CA ARG A 1081 18.24 -1.16 0.72
C ARG A 1081 18.92 -2.26 1.55
N ASP A 1082 20.19 -2.52 1.27
CA ASP A 1082 21.05 -3.41 2.06
C ASP A 1082 21.52 -2.67 3.32
N ARG A 1083 20.90 -2.99 4.47
CA ARG A 1083 21.16 -2.35 5.76
C ARG A 1083 22.54 -2.66 6.33
N SER A 1084 23.24 -3.67 5.80
CA SER A 1084 24.62 -4.00 6.21
C SER A 1084 25.66 -3.05 5.62
N LYS A 1085 25.31 -2.29 4.58
CA LYS A 1085 26.20 -1.34 3.91
C LYS A 1085 25.93 0.08 4.40
N SER A 1086 26.86 0.66 5.16
CA SER A 1086 26.86 2.08 5.50
C SER A 1086 27.08 2.91 4.23
N THR A 1087 26.09 3.68 3.80
CA THR A 1087 26.29 4.68 2.74
C THR A 1087 27.00 5.89 3.32
N LYS A 1088 28.25 6.12 2.91
CA LYS A 1088 28.88 7.44 3.01
C LYS A 1088 28.49 8.24 1.77
N LEU A 1089 27.31 8.83 1.76
CA LEU A 1089 26.96 9.87 0.77
C LEU A 1089 26.05 10.91 1.43
N VAL A 1090 26.38 12.17 1.16
CA VAL A 1090 25.80 13.38 1.75
C VAL A 1090 24.43 13.62 1.10
N ALA A 1091 23.35 13.31 1.81
CA ALA A 1091 22.04 13.87 1.45
C ALA A 1091 22.12 15.39 1.60
N HIS A 1092 21.66 16.13 0.58
CA HIS A 1092 21.59 17.59 0.67
C HIS A 1092 20.66 17.97 1.81
N GLN A 1093 21.08 18.94 2.62
CA GLN A 1093 20.29 19.43 3.74
C GLN A 1093 18.97 19.98 3.21
N LYS A 1094 17.84 19.62 3.82
CA LYS A 1094 16.54 20.21 3.46
C LYS A 1094 16.34 21.56 4.17
N ALA A 1095 15.72 22.51 3.48
CA ALA A 1095 15.29 23.76 4.09
C ALA A 1095 14.15 23.50 5.09
N ALA A 1096 14.35 23.91 6.35
CA ALA A 1096 13.41 23.67 7.46
C ALA A 1096 13.23 24.87 8.41
N GLY A 1097 14.09 25.89 8.31
CA GLY A 1097 14.06 27.07 9.18
C GLY A 1097 13.61 28.38 8.49
N PRO A 1098 13.25 29.42 9.26
CA PRO A 1098 13.00 30.76 8.72
C PRO A 1098 14.22 31.25 7.94
N GLY A 1099 14.01 31.81 6.74
CA GLY A 1099 15.08 32.32 5.89
C GLY A 1099 15.88 31.25 5.11
N GLN A 1100 15.63 29.96 5.33
CA GLN A 1100 16.20 28.90 4.49
C GLN A 1100 15.39 28.74 3.21
N VAL A 1101 16.01 29.04 2.08
CA VAL A 1101 15.41 28.97 0.75
C VAL A 1101 15.88 27.68 0.07
N GLY A 1102 14.97 26.72 0.02
CA GLY A 1102 15.16 25.46 -0.68
C GLY A 1102 14.65 25.50 -2.12
N SER A 1103 15.08 24.51 -2.91
CA SER A 1103 14.52 24.27 -4.23
C SER A 1103 13.03 23.88 -4.15
N PRO A 1104 12.10 24.56 -4.85
CA PRO A 1104 10.68 24.19 -4.81
C PRO A 1104 10.34 22.89 -5.58
N LEU A 1105 11.25 22.40 -6.42
CA LEU A 1105 10.99 21.27 -7.32
C LEU A 1105 12.29 20.56 -7.71
N MET A 1106 12.19 19.29 -8.11
CA MET A 1106 13.37 18.58 -8.60
C MET A 1106 13.81 19.16 -9.94
N GLY A 1107 15.07 19.50 -10.08
CA GLY A 1107 15.62 20.12 -11.28
C GLY A 1107 17.12 20.33 -11.19
N ASN A 1108 17.72 20.90 -12.23
CA ASN A 1108 19.13 21.28 -12.22
C ASN A 1108 19.27 22.71 -11.71
N LEU A 1109 20.13 22.95 -10.72
CA LEU A 1109 20.45 24.31 -10.26
C LEU A 1109 21.28 25.02 -11.32
N SER A 1110 20.66 25.68 -12.28
CA SER A 1110 21.36 26.20 -13.46
C SER A 1110 22.27 27.38 -13.12
N ARG A 1111 21.81 28.29 -12.26
CA ARG A 1111 22.55 29.51 -11.87
C ARG A 1111 22.29 29.92 -10.43
N ILE A 1112 23.29 30.48 -9.77
CA ILE A 1112 23.15 31.16 -8.48
C ILE A 1112 23.38 32.65 -8.71
N LEU A 1113 22.41 33.48 -8.34
CA LEU A 1113 22.35 34.89 -8.69
C LEU A 1113 22.87 35.82 -7.56
N VAL A 1114 23.14 35.26 -6.38
CA VAL A 1114 23.60 35.98 -5.19
C VAL A 1114 24.89 35.40 -4.63
N LYS A 1115 25.57 36.18 -3.78
CA LYS A 1115 26.75 35.78 -3.02
C LYS A 1115 26.49 35.94 -1.52
N VAL A 1116 27.26 35.19 -0.72
CA VAL A 1116 27.24 35.36 0.74
C VAL A 1116 27.66 36.79 1.09
N GLY A 1117 26.84 37.48 1.89
CA GLY A 1117 27.00 38.88 2.27
C GLY A 1117 26.17 39.88 1.44
N ASP A 1118 25.47 39.43 0.38
CA ASP A 1118 24.60 40.31 -0.40
C ASP A 1118 23.33 40.66 0.40
N LYS A 1119 22.93 41.94 0.38
CA LYS A 1119 21.62 42.37 0.88
C LYS A 1119 20.57 42.12 -0.19
N VAL A 1120 19.49 41.44 0.19
CA VAL A 1120 18.37 41.10 -0.69
C VAL A 1120 17.07 41.60 -0.07
N SER A 1121 16.19 42.14 -0.90
CA SER A 1121 14.82 42.46 -0.54
C SER A 1121 13.87 41.31 -0.90
N ALA A 1122 12.71 41.25 -0.26
CA ALA A 1122 11.66 40.31 -0.62
C ALA A 1122 11.30 40.46 -2.11
N GLY A 1123 11.40 39.36 -2.86
CA GLY A 1123 11.22 39.35 -4.32
C GLY A 1123 12.51 39.39 -5.14
N ASP A 1124 13.68 39.63 -4.55
CA ASP A 1124 14.95 39.65 -5.28
C ASP A 1124 15.37 38.23 -5.74
N PRO A 1125 15.88 38.06 -6.98
CA PRO A 1125 16.34 36.76 -7.49
C PRO A 1125 17.51 36.17 -6.68
N LEU A 1126 17.39 34.91 -6.23
CA LEU A 1126 18.43 34.19 -5.50
C LEU A 1126 19.15 33.17 -6.38
N PHE A 1127 18.42 32.30 -7.07
CA PHE A 1127 18.99 31.25 -7.93
C PHE A 1127 17.95 30.79 -8.96
N VAL A 1128 18.40 30.09 -10.00
CA VAL A 1128 17.58 29.59 -11.11
C VAL A 1128 17.64 28.07 -11.14
N ILE A 1129 16.46 27.45 -11.27
CA ILE A 1129 16.33 26.01 -11.46
C ILE A 1129 15.78 25.72 -12.84
N GLU A 1130 16.43 24.81 -13.55
CA GLU A 1130 15.95 24.27 -14.81
C GLU A 1130 15.22 22.94 -14.57
N ALA A 1131 13.93 22.89 -14.90
CA ALA A 1131 13.12 21.69 -14.86
C ALA A 1131 12.01 21.75 -15.90
N MET A 1132 11.66 20.61 -16.52
CA MET A 1132 10.53 20.52 -17.47
C MET A 1132 10.54 21.59 -18.58
N LYS A 1133 11.70 21.91 -19.17
CA LYS A 1133 11.87 22.97 -20.19
C LYS A 1133 11.58 24.39 -19.67
N MET A 1134 11.64 24.61 -18.36
CA MET A 1134 11.47 25.91 -17.73
C MET A 1134 12.69 26.27 -16.90
N GLU A 1135 13.17 27.49 -17.04
CA GLU A 1135 13.96 28.14 -16.00
C GLU A 1135 12.98 28.81 -15.02
N SER A 1136 13.10 28.45 -13.74
CA SER A 1136 12.34 29.06 -12.65
C SER A 1136 13.32 29.81 -11.74
N THR A 1137 13.21 31.13 -11.75
CA THR A 1137 13.97 32.00 -10.85
C THR A 1137 13.32 32.00 -9.47
N ILE A 1138 14.05 31.56 -8.46
CA ILE A 1138 13.61 31.53 -7.07
C ILE A 1138 14.04 32.83 -6.40
N THR A 1139 13.08 33.51 -5.78
CA THR A 1139 13.28 34.83 -5.18
C THR A 1139 13.31 34.77 -3.66
N SER A 1140 13.85 35.82 -3.03
CA SER A 1140 13.92 35.92 -1.57
C SER A 1140 12.53 36.08 -0.95
N PRO A 1141 12.17 35.30 0.09
CA PRO A 1141 10.87 35.41 0.76
C PRO A 1141 10.78 36.60 1.72
N SER A 1142 11.92 37.21 2.09
CA SER A 1142 12.00 38.30 3.05
C SER A 1142 13.20 39.20 2.76
N ASP A 1143 13.16 40.42 3.31
CA ASP A 1143 14.34 41.28 3.38
C ASP A 1143 15.38 40.65 4.31
N GLY A 1144 16.66 40.73 3.95
CA GLY A 1144 17.74 40.21 4.79
C GLY A 1144 19.09 40.18 4.08
N GLU A 1145 20.06 39.53 4.72
CA GLU A 1145 21.40 39.29 4.16
C GLU A 1145 21.58 37.81 3.84
N VAL A 1146 22.21 37.50 2.70
CA VAL A 1146 22.53 36.13 2.32
C VAL A 1146 23.63 35.58 3.24
N LEU A 1147 23.25 34.73 4.20
CA LEU A 1147 24.14 34.13 5.19
C LEU A 1147 24.93 32.93 4.67
N GLY A 1148 24.42 32.23 3.65
CA GLY A 1148 25.07 31.02 3.15
C GLY A 1148 24.47 30.45 1.86
N ILE A 1149 25.32 29.80 1.07
CA ILE A 1149 24.95 29.06 -0.15
C ILE A 1149 25.40 27.61 0.04
N ALA A 1150 24.45 26.68 0.10
CA ALA A 1150 24.68 25.29 0.50
C ALA A 1150 25.01 24.36 -0.68
N LEU A 1151 24.62 24.73 -1.90
CA LEU A 1151 24.77 23.91 -3.12
C LEU A 1151 25.42 24.72 -4.25
N LYS A 1152 26.02 24.03 -5.22
CA LYS A 1152 26.72 24.66 -6.35
C LYS A 1152 25.88 24.60 -7.62
N GLU A 1153 26.11 25.53 -8.54
CA GLU A 1153 25.55 25.44 -9.89
C GLU A 1153 25.83 24.08 -10.53
N LYS A 1154 24.91 23.65 -11.40
CA LYS A 1154 24.86 22.33 -12.06
C LYS A 1154 24.65 21.14 -11.12
N THR A 1155 24.23 21.39 -9.88
CA THR A 1155 23.81 20.33 -8.95
C THR A 1155 22.36 19.94 -9.24
N LEU A 1156 22.09 18.65 -9.39
CA LEU A 1156 20.72 18.13 -9.41
C LEU A 1156 20.15 18.25 -8.00
N VAL A 1157 19.12 19.07 -7.85
CA VAL A 1157 18.47 19.31 -6.56
C VAL A 1157 17.13 18.61 -6.51
N GLU A 1158 16.79 18.06 -5.35
CA GLU A 1158 15.45 17.58 -5.04
C GLU A 1158 14.56 18.71 -4.51
N ALA A 1159 13.27 18.44 -4.38
CA ALA A 1159 12.38 19.34 -3.66
C ALA A 1159 12.88 19.54 -2.21
N ASN A 1160 12.84 20.79 -1.77
CA ASN A 1160 13.29 21.32 -0.49
C ASN A 1160 14.79 21.23 -0.21
N ASP A 1161 15.64 20.84 -1.15
CA ASP A 1161 17.09 20.92 -0.94
C ASP A 1161 17.49 22.38 -0.70
N LEU A 1162 18.16 22.64 0.42
CA LEU A 1162 18.60 23.97 0.83
C LEU A 1162 19.63 24.49 -0.18
N VAL A 1163 19.34 25.64 -0.79
CA VAL A 1163 20.27 26.30 -1.72
C VAL A 1163 20.86 27.55 -1.10
N VAL A 1164 20.01 28.44 -0.56
CA VAL A 1164 20.42 29.73 0.01
C VAL A 1164 19.81 29.91 1.40
N THR A 1165 20.54 30.53 2.32
CA THR A 1165 20.01 30.98 3.62
C THR A 1165 20.09 32.49 3.67
N VAL A 1166 18.97 33.14 3.99
CA VAL A 1166 18.79 34.58 4.20
C VAL A 1166 18.48 34.79 5.68
N GLY A 1167 19.02 35.82 6.32
CA GLY A 1167 18.72 36.10 7.73
C GLY A 1167 18.97 37.54 8.17
#